data_AF-A0A1I8A4C1-F1
#
_entry.id   AF-A0A1I8A4C1-F1
#
_cell.length_a   1.000
_cell.length_b   1.000
_cell.length_c   1.000
_cell.angle_alpha   90.00
_cell.angle_beta   90.00
_cell.angle_gamma   90.00
#
_symmetry.space_group_name_H-M   'P 1'
#
loop_
_entity.id
_entity.type
_entity.pdbx_description
1 polymer ?
#
loop_
_entity_poly.entity_id
_entity_poly.type
_entity_poly.pdbx_seq_one_letter_code
_entity_poly.pdbx_strand_id
1 'polypeptide(L)'
;MGRAEFEYDETGATFFYVALSFYALFLIPCTFFFWPSDRKEDAKHKKERRCECEGCEKKHKRKIERQPWQKTIKIVKFVGLALAWALFAVLAYKVTQIEHDHVEYDPYHILGLDREADVKEIKKAYRELSKQLHPDRGGDAEQFDNIAKAYQALTDDEARENWMKYGNPDGPKATTFGIALPKWIVSKEYGIWVLVFYGLLFMVVLPVTVGIWWYNSIKYSADKVLMDTTQLYVHFLQKTPKMEFNRMMMVLGGSFEFWKYYNKEIVERETDDVEVPRVMRELKNLGEGKKEPPLSNPYSLKARTLLHAHLSRLPLDSENLENDQLYIISKCPILVEEMLSLMVQLYFYGHVSRQPSLETIENVTRLLPMIIQAMWPRTSTLLQLPHISEYNLNGFKKQKVYSCSDLAALHESKRRAVLHSFDDQQYEDICFVLESMPRLDISANFEVKGEDDKHNVTVGSLVTLRVTLRRKPLLDGEKRHHESIEAHDAALAAAAASEQAENADPQTPQQPKRKVWEKPPQKKAKSAKAKKTAKKKKGKEDKKEETEESKKEGTEESHKEQNDNASDGEESSIEDNSDDESVGSASEKNDVDDTGAESGDEYDEDEEWAKHGEVGRKENVLETKSRLTHVVHAPYFPNDKYEWWWLYLIDKKMRKLVSPVISCKTLIDEETVEIKFPAPQQKGNYSLTLFVKSDSYVDCDYAVDVKLSVGDAPEIVLPKYEDTDEEEDDHEHSVDLSEYTEGSESDDSDQE
;
A
#
# COMPACT_ATOMS: atom_id res chain seq x y z
N MET A 1 8.68 40.57 -37.68
CA MET A 1 7.35 40.10 -37.26
C MET A 1 6.66 41.24 -36.54
N GLY A 2 5.39 41.54 -36.85
CA GLY A 2 4.59 42.41 -36.00
C GLY A 2 4.36 41.73 -34.65
N ARG A 3 4.34 42.48 -33.56
CA ARG A 3 3.94 41.95 -32.26
C ARG A 3 2.43 41.77 -32.30
N ALA A 4 1.93 40.56 -32.05
CA ALA A 4 0.48 40.36 -31.93
C ALA A 4 -0.01 41.18 -30.72
N GLU A 5 -0.81 42.20 -30.99
CA GLU A 5 -1.44 43.00 -29.94
C GLU A 5 -2.66 42.23 -29.44
N PHE A 6 -2.50 41.59 -28.30
CA PHE A 6 -3.55 40.79 -27.67
C PHE A 6 -4.61 41.69 -27.06
N GLU A 7 -5.86 41.54 -27.51
CA GLU A 7 -7.00 42.23 -26.94
C GLU A 7 -7.47 41.50 -25.68
N TYR A 8 -7.26 42.12 -24.52
CA TYR A 8 -7.77 41.62 -23.23
C TYR A 8 -9.28 41.92 -23.08
N ASP A 9 -9.95 41.29 -22.13
CA ASP A 9 -11.40 41.45 -21.92
C ASP A 9 -11.76 42.74 -21.14
N GLU A 10 -12.63 43.60 -21.70
CA GLU A 10 -13.15 44.81 -21.03
C GLU A 10 -14.44 44.58 -20.25
N THR A 11 -15.36 43.78 -20.80
CA THR A 11 -16.67 43.52 -20.19
C THR A 11 -16.57 42.43 -19.11
N GLY A 12 -15.51 41.63 -19.15
CA GLY A 12 -15.30 40.45 -18.31
C GLY A 12 -16.07 39.21 -18.79
N ALA A 13 -16.82 39.32 -19.90
CA ALA A 13 -17.70 38.26 -20.41
C ALA A 13 -16.95 36.95 -20.65
N THR A 14 -15.88 37.00 -21.44
CA THR A 14 -15.08 35.83 -21.82
C THR A 14 -14.31 35.28 -20.61
N PHE A 15 -13.84 36.15 -19.72
CA PHE A 15 -13.17 35.76 -18.48
C PHE A 15 -14.05 34.89 -17.60
N PHE A 16 -15.33 35.24 -17.40
CA PHE A 16 -16.22 34.43 -16.56
C PHE A 16 -16.53 33.06 -17.18
N TYR A 17 -16.65 32.94 -18.51
CA TYR A 17 -16.80 31.63 -19.17
C TYR A 17 -15.55 30.75 -18.97
N VAL A 18 -14.34 31.30 -19.13
CA VAL A 18 -13.08 30.57 -18.95
C VAL A 18 -12.84 30.22 -17.48
N ALA A 19 -13.12 31.13 -16.55
CA ALA A 19 -13.04 30.86 -15.12
C ALA A 19 -14.02 29.76 -14.69
N LEU A 20 -15.25 29.76 -15.23
CA LEU A 20 -16.26 28.74 -14.94
C LEU A 20 -15.85 27.36 -15.46
N SER A 21 -15.31 27.25 -16.68
CA SER A 21 -14.91 25.97 -17.26
C SER A 21 -13.68 25.37 -16.56
N PHE A 22 -12.66 26.18 -16.24
CA PHE A 22 -11.55 25.74 -15.38
C PHE A 22 -12.02 25.33 -13.98
N TYR A 23 -12.95 26.09 -13.36
CA TYR A 23 -13.48 25.73 -12.05
C TYR A 23 -14.25 24.40 -12.09
N ALA A 24 -15.06 24.14 -13.13
CA ALA A 24 -15.75 22.87 -13.33
C ALA A 24 -14.77 21.69 -13.48
N LEU A 25 -13.67 21.88 -14.22
CA LEU A 25 -12.63 20.87 -14.45
C LEU A 25 -11.95 20.41 -13.15
N PHE A 26 -11.77 21.30 -12.17
CA PHE A 26 -11.30 20.92 -10.84
C PHE A 26 -12.43 20.44 -9.92
N LEU A 27 -13.57 21.12 -9.92
CA LEU A 27 -14.69 20.83 -9.02
C LEU A 27 -15.22 19.40 -9.23
N ILE A 28 -15.47 18.97 -10.47
CA ILE A 28 -16.11 17.68 -10.74
C ILE A 28 -15.26 16.49 -10.22
N PRO A 29 -13.96 16.35 -10.57
CA PRO A 29 -13.09 15.34 -9.97
C PRO A 29 -12.92 15.48 -8.45
N CYS A 30 -12.83 16.70 -7.92
CA CYS A 30 -12.79 16.91 -6.47
C CYS A 30 -14.07 16.44 -5.78
N THR A 31 -15.25 16.57 -6.40
CA THR A 31 -16.51 16.08 -5.83
C THR A 31 -16.56 14.57 -5.78
N PHE A 32 -16.04 13.88 -6.81
CA PHE A 32 -15.93 12.42 -6.80
C PHE A 32 -14.95 11.94 -5.71
N PHE A 33 -13.77 12.55 -5.61
CA PHE A 33 -12.73 12.14 -4.65
C PHE A 33 -13.05 12.50 -3.18
N PHE A 34 -13.68 13.65 -2.93
CA PHE A 34 -14.02 14.11 -1.58
C PHE A 34 -15.45 13.79 -1.14
N TRP A 35 -16.25 13.09 -1.96
CA TRP A 35 -17.60 12.67 -1.58
C TRP A 35 -17.57 11.87 -0.26
N PRO A 36 -18.50 12.13 0.69
CA PRO A 36 -18.60 11.35 1.93
C PRO A 36 -19.21 9.96 1.65
N SER A 37 -18.46 9.10 0.98
CA SER A 37 -18.78 7.69 0.84
C SER A 37 -18.46 6.94 2.14
N ASP A 38 -19.49 6.36 2.77
CA ASP A 38 -19.30 5.39 3.85
C ASP A 38 -18.80 4.07 3.24
N ARG A 39 -17.47 3.97 3.14
CA ARG A 39 -16.73 2.84 2.56
C ARG A 39 -17.16 1.54 3.25
N LYS A 40 -17.69 0.58 2.47
CA LYS A 40 -18.33 -0.66 2.96
C LYS A 40 -17.45 -1.54 3.87
N GLU A 41 -16.13 -1.29 3.90
CA GLU A 41 -15.18 -1.89 4.84
C GLU A 41 -15.56 -1.64 6.32
N ASP A 42 -16.12 -0.47 6.66
CA ASP A 42 -16.63 -0.16 8.02
C ASP A 42 -17.74 -1.12 8.47
N ALA A 43 -18.43 -1.78 7.53
CA ALA A 43 -19.43 -2.81 7.80
C ALA A 43 -18.83 -4.24 7.82
N LYS A 44 -17.65 -4.44 7.22
CA LYS A 44 -16.91 -5.73 7.25
C LYS A 44 -16.16 -5.88 8.58
N HIS A 45 -15.37 -4.88 8.97
CA HIS A 45 -14.70 -4.79 10.28
C HIS A 45 -15.64 -4.69 11.49
N LYS A 46 -16.96 -4.56 11.28
CA LYS A 46 -17.99 -4.67 12.33
C LYS A 46 -18.44 -6.11 12.62
N LYS A 47 -18.16 -7.07 11.74
CA LYS A 47 -18.56 -8.48 11.90
C LYS A 47 -17.47 -9.38 12.51
N GLU A 48 -16.22 -8.92 12.51
CA GLU A 48 -15.11 -9.62 13.14
C GLU A 48 -15.28 -9.62 14.66
N ARG A 49 -15.22 -10.82 15.25
CA ARG A 49 -15.04 -11.02 16.69
C ARG A 49 -13.74 -10.36 17.13
N ARG A 50 -13.70 -9.86 18.36
CA ARG A 50 -12.51 -9.28 18.99
C ARG A 50 -12.33 -9.88 20.38
N CYS A 51 -11.09 -9.88 20.86
CA CYS A 51 -10.75 -10.24 22.23
C CYS A 51 -11.29 -9.16 23.19
N GLU A 52 -12.02 -9.57 24.22
CA GLU A 52 -12.69 -8.66 25.18
C GLU A 52 -11.86 -8.42 26.46
N CYS A 53 -10.58 -8.79 26.46
CA CYS A 53 -9.70 -8.56 27.62
C CYS A 53 -9.46 -7.07 27.94
N GLU A 54 -9.19 -6.78 29.21
CA GLU A 54 -9.07 -5.42 29.77
C GLU A 54 -8.10 -4.50 28.99
N GLY A 55 -6.97 -5.05 28.52
CA GLY A 55 -6.00 -4.31 27.71
C GLY A 55 -6.52 -3.97 26.31
N CYS A 56 -7.21 -4.91 25.65
CA CYS A 56 -7.89 -4.67 24.37
C CYS A 56 -8.99 -3.62 24.52
N GLU A 57 -9.79 -3.66 25.60
CA GLU A 57 -10.77 -2.61 25.89
C GLU A 57 -10.11 -1.23 26.06
N LYS A 58 -9.07 -1.12 26.91
CA LYS A 58 -8.34 0.13 27.17
C LYS A 58 -7.76 0.72 25.88
N LYS A 59 -7.15 -0.12 25.04
CA LYS A 59 -6.67 0.25 23.70
C LYS A 59 -7.80 0.74 22.79
N HIS A 60 -8.94 0.05 22.76
CA HIS A 60 -10.08 0.42 21.93
C HIS A 60 -10.71 1.77 22.35
N LYS A 61 -10.88 2.00 23.66
CA LYS A 61 -11.35 3.27 24.23
C LYS A 61 -10.43 4.43 23.81
N ARG A 62 -9.12 4.27 24.00
CA ARG A 62 -8.09 5.23 23.56
C ARG A 62 -8.07 5.49 22.05
N LYS A 63 -8.32 4.46 21.22
CA LYS A 63 -8.39 4.61 19.75
C LYS A 63 -9.58 5.48 19.33
N ILE A 64 -10.73 5.34 20.00
CA ILE A 64 -11.91 6.20 19.77
C ILE A 64 -11.62 7.64 20.23
N GLU A 65 -11.05 7.81 21.41
CA GLU A 65 -10.68 9.11 21.99
C GLU A 65 -9.63 9.88 21.18
N ARG A 66 -8.77 9.17 20.43
CA ARG A 66 -7.79 9.74 19.49
C ARG A 66 -8.37 10.08 18.11
N GLN A 67 -9.60 9.68 17.79
CA GLN A 67 -10.24 9.92 16.49
C GLN A 67 -11.49 10.84 16.49
N PRO A 68 -11.67 11.82 17.42
CA PRO A 68 -12.91 12.59 17.53
C PRO A 68 -13.15 13.47 16.29
N TRP A 69 -12.07 13.92 15.64
CA TRP A 69 -12.14 14.74 14.44
C TRP A 69 -12.52 13.98 13.16
N GLN A 70 -12.67 12.64 13.14
CA GLN A 70 -13.12 11.96 11.92
C GLN A 70 -14.54 12.40 11.52
N LYS A 71 -15.45 12.59 12.49
CA LYS A 71 -16.81 13.06 12.23
C LYS A 71 -16.82 14.52 11.77
N THR A 72 -16.04 15.39 12.40
CA THR A 72 -15.93 16.80 11.99
C THR A 72 -15.23 16.95 10.64
N ILE A 73 -14.24 16.12 10.29
CA ILE A 73 -13.60 16.10 8.97
C ILE A 73 -14.58 15.65 7.88
N LYS A 74 -15.43 14.64 8.12
CA LYS A 74 -16.53 14.29 7.18
C LYS A 74 -17.46 15.50 6.95
N ILE A 75 -17.84 16.22 8.02
CA ILE A 75 -18.67 17.43 7.94
C ILE A 75 -17.95 18.57 7.22
N VAL A 76 -16.69 18.87 7.54
CA VAL A 76 -15.90 19.95 6.93
C VAL A 76 -15.66 19.69 5.45
N LYS A 77 -15.39 18.45 5.03
CA LYS A 77 -15.34 18.08 3.61
C LYS A 77 -16.67 18.35 2.91
N PHE A 78 -17.79 17.90 3.49
CA PHE A 78 -19.12 18.11 2.92
C PHE A 78 -19.49 19.61 2.82
N VAL A 79 -19.28 20.38 3.88
CA VAL A 79 -19.55 21.84 3.92
C VAL A 79 -18.63 22.58 2.95
N GLY A 80 -17.35 22.25 2.89
CA GLY A 80 -16.41 22.83 1.92
C GLY A 80 -16.84 22.54 0.47
N LEU A 81 -17.31 21.34 0.19
CA LEU A 81 -17.82 20.95 -1.13
C LEU A 81 -19.13 21.67 -1.48
N ALA A 82 -20.03 21.84 -0.51
CA ALA A 82 -21.27 22.60 -0.68
C ALA A 82 -20.99 24.10 -0.93
N LEU A 83 -19.99 24.68 -0.25
CA LEU A 83 -19.55 26.07 -0.49
C LEU A 83 -18.88 26.22 -1.86
N ALA A 84 -18.12 25.22 -2.32
CA ALA A 84 -17.54 25.22 -3.66
C ALA A 84 -18.61 25.15 -4.77
N TRP A 85 -19.64 24.30 -4.61
CA TRP A 85 -20.80 24.30 -5.49
C TRP A 85 -21.62 25.59 -5.43
N ALA A 86 -21.76 26.21 -4.24
CA ALA A 86 -22.44 27.50 -4.12
C ALA A 86 -21.67 28.61 -4.84
N LEU A 87 -20.33 28.64 -4.76
CA LEU A 87 -19.48 29.56 -5.51
C LEU A 87 -19.61 29.33 -7.02
N PHE A 88 -19.58 28.07 -7.47
CA PHE A 88 -19.81 27.71 -8.87
C PHE A 88 -21.19 28.16 -9.38
N ALA A 89 -22.26 27.98 -8.58
CA ALA A 89 -23.60 28.44 -8.92
C ALA A 89 -23.69 29.98 -8.97
N VAL A 90 -22.98 30.70 -8.10
CA VAL A 90 -22.90 32.18 -8.14
C VAL A 90 -22.13 32.66 -9.38
N LEU A 91 -21.04 31.98 -9.78
CA LEU A 91 -20.31 32.28 -11.01
C LEU A 91 -21.16 31.99 -12.26
N ALA A 92 -21.83 30.84 -12.31
CA ALA A 92 -22.76 30.50 -13.40
C ALA A 92 -23.93 31.49 -13.50
N TYR A 93 -24.52 31.87 -12.36
CA TYR A 93 -25.56 32.92 -12.32
C TYR A 93 -25.03 34.26 -12.82
N LYS A 94 -23.79 34.63 -12.46
CA LYS A 94 -23.14 35.84 -12.97
C LYS A 94 -22.92 35.80 -14.48
N VAL A 95 -22.51 34.66 -15.05
CA VAL A 95 -22.44 34.45 -16.51
C VAL A 95 -23.82 34.67 -17.16
N THR A 96 -24.90 34.14 -16.58
CA THR A 96 -26.27 34.33 -17.14
C THR A 96 -26.83 35.75 -17.04
N GLN A 97 -26.12 36.69 -16.38
CA GLN A 97 -26.48 38.12 -16.36
C GLN A 97 -25.71 38.96 -17.38
N ILE A 98 -24.86 38.35 -18.21
CA ILE A 98 -24.05 39.06 -19.20
C ILE A 98 -24.81 39.07 -20.53
N GLU A 99 -25.29 40.25 -20.92
CA GLU A 99 -25.96 40.45 -22.20
C GLU A 99 -24.93 40.39 -23.35
N HIS A 100 -25.29 39.73 -24.45
CA HIS A 100 -24.40 39.49 -25.58
C HIS A 100 -24.54 40.59 -26.63
N ASP A 101 -23.69 41.62 -26.58
CA ASP A 101 -23.56 42.66 -27.62
C ASP A 101 -22.87 42.14 -28.90
N HIS A 102 -23.34 41.00 -29.43
CA HIS A 102 -23.03 40.55 -30.78
C HIS A 102 -24.06 41.09 -31.77
N VAL A 103 -23.93 42.37 -32.11
CA VAL A 103 -24.68 42.97 -33.23
C VAL A 103 -24.10 42.43 -34.54
N GLU A 104 -24.76 41.41 -35.10
CA GLU A 104 -24.48 40.92 -36.45
C GLU A 104 -24.72 42.04 -37.47
N TYR A 105 -23.76 42.27 -38.37
CA TYR A 105 -23.77 43.44 -39.25
C TYR A 105 -24.71 43.22 -40.45
N ASP A 106 -25.99 43.54 -40.26
CA ASP A 106 -27.02 43.56 -41.32
C ASP A 106 -27.24 45.00 -41.85
N PRO A 107 -26.79 45.33 -43.08
CA PRO A 107 -26.96 46.64 -43.69
C PRO A 107 -28.43 47.06 -43.89
N TYR A 108 -29.34 46.11 -44.10
CA TYR A 108 -30.77 46.40 -44.27
C TYR A 108 -31.37 46.83 -42.94
N HIS A 109 -31.02 46.13 -41.84
CA HIS A 109 -31.44 46.49 -40.50
C HIS A 109 -30.90 47.88 -40.07
N ILE A 110 -29.62 48.17 -40.36
CA ILE A 110 -28.99 49.47 -40.08
C ILE A 110 -29.67 50.62 -40.85
N LEU A 111 -30.18 50.38 -42.06
CA LEU A 111 -30.91 51.36 -42.87
C LEU A 111 -32.44 51.37 -42.61
N GLY A 112 -32.95 50.49 -41.74
CA GLY A 112 -34.39 50.38 -41.46
C GLY A 112 -35.22 49.88 -42.65
N LEU A 113 -34.65 49.01 -43.49
CA LEU A 113 -35.25 48.48 -44.72
C LEU A 113 -35.46 46.97 -44.66
N ASP A 114 -36.40 46.48 -45.48
CA ASP A 114 -36.56 45.05 -45.73
C ASP A 114 -35.50 44.54 -46.72
N ARG A 115 -35.20 43.24 -46.68
CA ARG A 115 -34.12 42.60 -47.46
C ARG A 115 -34.42 42.52 -48.96
N GLU A 116 -35.63 42.86 -49.40
CA GLU A 116 -36.04 42.97 -50.82
C GLU A 116 -36.11 44.42 -51.35
N ALA A 117 -35.71 45.44 -50.56
CA ALA A 117 -35.87 46.85 -50.92
C ALA A 117 -35.13 47.27 -52.22
N ASP A 118 -35.77 48.10 -53.05
CA ASP A 118 -35.16 48.57 -54.31
C ASP A 118 -33.98 49.53 -54.05
N VAL A 119 -33.02 49.58 -54.97
CA VAL A 119 -31.86 50.48 -54.94
C VAL A 119 -32.30 51.97 -54.85
N LYS A 120 -33.52 52.31 -55.31
CA LYS A 120 -34.12 53.64 -55.13
C LYS A 120 -34.54 53.92 -53.69
N GLU A 121 -34.96 52.90 -52.95
CA GLU A 121 -35.43 52.97 -51.56
C GLU A 121 -34.24 53.00 -50.60
N ILE A 122 -33.22 52.17 -50.85
CA ILE A 122 -31.88 52.25 -50.23
C ILE A 122 -31.31 53.67 -50.36
N LYS A 123 -31.35 54.24 -51.58
CA LYS A 123 -30.93 55.64 -51.85
C LYS A 123 -31.85 56.70 -51.24
N LYS A 124 -33.08 56.37 -50.84
CA LYS A 124 -33.99 57.27 -50.14
C LYS A 124 -33.72 57.25 -48.63
N ALA A 125 -33.70 56.06 -48.02
CA ALA A 125 -33.45 55.87 -46.58
C ALA A 125 -32.10 56.47 -46.16
N TYR A 126 -31.02 56.18 -46.90
CA TYR A 126 -29.71 56.79 -46.66
C TYR A 126 -29.77 58.33 -46.70
N ARG A 127 -30.43 58.91 -47.70
CA ARG A 127 -30.61 60.38 -47.82
C ARG A 127 -31.54 60.99 -46.76
N GLU A 128 -32.21 60.20 -45.95
CA GLU A 128 -33.07 60.63 -44.87
C GLU A 128 -32.32 60.50 -43.53
N LEU A 129 -31.76 59.33 -43.25
CA LEU A 129 -30.91 59.05 -42.09
C LEU A 129 -29.66 59.93 -42.04
N SER A 130 -28.88 60.04 -43.12
CA SER A 130 -27.68 60.89 -43.19
C SER A 130 -27.96 62.40 -43.08
N LYS A 131 -29.22 62.85 -43.13
CA LYS A 131 -29.60 64.25 -42.82
C LYS A 131 -29.94 64.48 -41.35
N GLN A 132 -30.32 63.42 -40.65
CA GLN A 132 -30.63 63.40 -39.21
C GLN A 132 -29.35 63.17 -38.40
N LEU A 133 -28.53 62.21 -38.83
CA LEU A 133 -27.31 61.75 -38.14
C LEU A 133 -26.02 62.42 -38.64
N HIS A 134 -26.09 63.54 -39.36
CA HIS A 134 -24.89 64.24 -39.82
C HIS A 134 -24.12 64.86 -38.63
N PRO A 135 -22.79 64.71 -38.52
CA PRO A 135 -22.01 65.23 -37.39
C PRO A 135 -22.17 66.76 -37.22
N ASP A 136 -22.12 67.53 -38.32
CA ASP A 136 -22.36 68.99 -38.32
C ASP A 136 -23.74 69.44 -37.77
N ARG A 137 -24.65 68.49 -37.52
CA ARG A 137 -26.00 68.73 -36.96
C ARG A 137 -26.19 68.15 -35.56
N GLY A 138 -25.14 67.62 -34.94
CA GLY A 138 -25.20 66.95 -33.64
C GLY A 138 -25.61 65.47 -33.73
N GLY A 139 -25.49 64.85 -34.90
CA GLY A 139 -25.55 63.39 -35.04
C GLY A 139 -24.27 62.71 -34.56
N ASP A 140 -24.39 61.43 -34.20
CA ASP A 140 -23.26 60.60 -33.77
C ASP A 140 -22.43 60.12 -34.97
N ALA A 141 -21.10 60.27 -34.89
CA ALA A 141 -20.18 59.98 -35.97
C ALA A 141 -20.09 58.46 -36.26
N GLU A 142 -20.09 57.62 -35.23
CA GLU A 142 -20.02 56.17 -35.40
C GLU A 142 -21.30 55.62 -36.05
N GLN A 143 -22.46 56.21 -35.72
CA GLN A 143 -23.73 55.86 -36.36
C GLN A 143 -23.78 56.34 -37.82
N PHE A 144 -23.25 57.53 -38.11
CA PHE A 144 -23.12 58.02 -39.49
C PHE A 144 -22.23 57.12 -40.34
N ASP A 145 -21.06 56.72 -39.84
CA ASP A 145 -20.13 55.84 -40.54
C ASP A 145 -20.72 54.43 -40.74
N ASN A 146 -21.42 53.87 -39.75
CA ASN A 146 -22.12 52.59 -39.91
C ASN A 146 -23.22 52.66 -40.98
N ILE A 147 -23.95 53.78 -41.09
CA ILE A 147 -24.98 54.01 -42.12
C ILE A 147 -24.35 54.26 -43.50
N ALA A 148 -23.19 54.91 -43.58
CA ALA A 148 -22.42 55.06 -44.81
C ALA A 148 -21.90 53.71 -45.31
N LYS A 149 -21.34 52.88 -44.42
CA LYS A 149 -20.91 51.51 -44.73
C LYS A 149 -22.07 50.60 -45.12
N ALA A 150 -23.24 50.72 -44.46
CA ALA A 150 -24.42 49.94 -44.82
C ALA A 150 -24.94 50.33 -46.22
N TYR A 151 -24.95 51.62 -46.54
CA TYR A 151 -25.29 52.09 -47.88
C TYR A 151 -24.28 51.63 -48.94
N GLN A 152 -22.99 51.59 -48.63
CA GLN A 152 -21.95 51.02 -49.51
C GLN A 152 -22.18 49.52 -49.72
N ALA A 153 -22.36 48.73 -48.65
CA ALA A 153 -22.62 47.29 -48.70
C ALA A 153 -23.80 46.86 -49.58
N LEU A 154 -24.78 47.75 -49.80
CA LEU A 154 -25.96 47.52 -50.63
C LEU A 154 -25.94 48.22 -52.00
N THR A 155 -24.98 49.12 -52.25
CA THR A 155 -24.93 49.92 -53.48
C THR A 155 -23.71 49.64 -54.36
N ASP A 156 -22.62 49.13 -53.77
CA ASP A 156 -21.41 48.74 -54.48
C ASP A 156 -21.30 47.21 -54.58
N ASP A 157 -20.89 46.70 -55.75
CA ASP A 157 -20.87 45.27 -56.03
C ASP A 157 -19.72 44.55 -55.32
N GLU A 158 -18.55 45.19 -55.18
CA GLU A 158 -17.41 44.62 -54.45
C GLU A 158 -17.67 44.57 -52.94
N ALA A 159 -18.17 45.66 -52.35
CA ALA A 159 -18.59 45.68 -50.95
C ALA A 159 -19.72 44.69 -50.65
N ARG A 160 -20.65 44.49 -51.60
CA ARG A 160 -21.75 43.51 -51.48
C ARG A 160 -21.26 42.07 -51.53
N GLU A 161 -20.35 41.73 -52.44
CA GLU A 161 -19.72 40.41 -52.45
C GLU A 161 -18.88 40.16 -51.19
N ASN A 162 -18.15 41.17 -50.70
CA ASN A 162 -17.39 41.08 -49.46
C ASN A 162 -18.31 40.83 -48.25
N TRP A 163 -19.44 41.53 -48.17
CA TRP A 163 -20.43 41.29 -47.12
C TRP A 163 -21.04 39.88 -47.23
N MET A 164 -21.38 39.40 -48.43
CA MET A 164 -21.89 38.04 -48.63
C MET A 164 -20.86 36.93 -48.32
N LYS A 165 -19.57 37.20 -48.47
CA LYS A 165 -18.48 36.23 -48.25
C LYS A 165 -17.89 36.26 -46.84
N TYR A 166 -17.90 37.41 -46.17
CA TYR A 166 -17.19 37.66 -44.90
C TYR A 166 -18.03 38.34 -43.82
N GLY A 167 -19.33 38.60 -44.06
CA GLY A 167 -20.22 39.28 -43.13
C GLY A 167 -19.95 40.78 -42.93
N ASN A 168 -19.03 41.37 -43.70
CA ASN A 168 -18.63 42.78 -43.56
C ASN A 168 -18.22 43.40 -44.91
N PRO A 169 -18.66 44.63 -45.24
CA PRO A 169 -18.37 45.25 -46.54
C PRO A 169 -16.89 45.54 -46.80
N ASP A 170 -16.11 45.83 -45.75
CA ASP A 170 -14.67 46.14 -45.87
C ASP A 170 -13.81 44.90 -46.21
N GLY A 171 -14.41 43.72 -46.44
CA GLY A 171 -13.70 42.47 -46.69
C GLY A 171 -13.32 41.68 -45.42
N PRO A 172 -12.38 40.71 -45.53
CA PRO A 172 -12.01 39.85 -44.42
C PRO A 172 -11.24 40.62 -43.34
N LYS A 173 -11.88 40.79 -42.17
CA LYS A 173 -11.23 41.39 -40.99
C LYS A 173 -10.06 40.50 -40.53
N ALA A 174 -8.94 41.13 -40.17
CA ALA A 174 -7.84 40.42 -39.52
C ALA A 174 -8.32 39.79 -38.21
N THR A 175 -7.95 38.53 -37.96
CA THR A 175 -8.32 37.81 -36.74
C THR A 175 -7.60 38.39 -35.53
N THR A 176 -8.28 39.22 -34.74
CA THR A 176 -7.76 39.73 -33.47
C THR A 176 -7.70 38.61 -32.44
N PHE A 177 -6.51 38.32 -31.93
CA PHE A 177 -6.32 37.29 -30.91
C PHE A 177 -6.64 37.86 -29.53
N GLY A 178 -7.87 37.61 -29.07
CA GLY A 178 -8.30 37.98 -27.73
C GLY A 178 -7.70 37.08 -26.64
N ILE A 179 -7.37 37.64 -25.48
CA ILE A 179 -7.05 36.90 -24.26
C ILE A 179 -8.18 37.14 -23.24
N ALA A 180 -8.82 36.06 -22.80
CA ALA A 180 -9.91 36.07 -21.82
C ALA A 180 -9.45 36.39 -20.36
N LEU A 181 -8.45 37.25 -20.20
CA LEU A 181 -8.06 37.85 -18.92
C LEU A 181 -8.57 39.30 -18.89
N PRO A 182 -9.16 39.77 -17.78
CA PRO A 182 -9.77 41.09 -17.71
C PRO A 182 -8.72 42.21 -17.70
N LYS A 183 -8.94 43.29 -18.46
CA LYS A 183 -7.99 44.41 -18.68
C LYS A 183 -7.46 45.02 -17.38
N TRP A 184 -8.17 44.96 -16.26
CA TRP A 184 -7.70 45.49 -14.98
C TRP A 184 -6.45 44.78 -14.43
N ILE A 185 -6.24 43.47 -14.69
CA ILE A 185 -5.06 42.73 -14.19
C ILE A 185 -3.76 43.24 -14.84
N VAL A 186 -3.86 43.68 -16.10
CA VAL A 186 -2.73 44.12 -16.93
C VAL A 186 -2.68 45.65 -17.04
N SER A 187 -3.62 46.36 -16.40
CA SER A 187 -3.67 47.83 -16.42
C SER A 187 -2.46 48.45 -15.73
N LYS A 188 -2.15 49.71 -16.06
CA LYS A 188 -1.04 50.46 -15.44
C LYS A 188 -1.22 50.69 -13.93
N GLU A 189 -2.44 50.55 -13.41
CA GLU A 189 -2.76 50.76 -12.01
C GLU A 189 -2.49 49.51 -11.15
N TYR A 190 -2.92 48.33 -11.61
CA TYR A 190 -2.81 47.08 -10.85
C TYR A 190 -1.68 46.16 -11.33
N GLY A 191 -1.22 46.28 -12.58
CA GLY A 191 -0.18 45.42 -13.14
C GLY A 191 1.14 45.47 -12.36
N ILE A 192 1.47 46.60 -11.75
CA ILE A 192 2.63 46.72 -10.84
C ILE A 192 2.41 45.89 -9.57
N TRP A 193 1.22 45.95 -8.96
CA TRP A 193 0.88 45.18 -7.77
C TRP A 193 0.82 43.67 -8.05
N VAL A 194 0.31 43.29 -9.22
CA VAL A 194 0.29 41.89 -9.71
C VAL A 194 1.72 41.39 -9.93
N LEU A 195 2.60 42.18 -10.55
CA LEU A 195 4.01 41.84 -10.75
C LEU A 195 4.76 41.72 -9.42
N VAL A 196 4.52 42.63 -8.47
CA VAL A 196 5.09 42.57 -7.10
C VAL A 196 4.58 41.33 -6.34
N PHE A 197 3.31 40.98 -6.49
CA PHE A 197 2.74 39.76 -5.88
C PHE A 197 3.40 38.49 -6.46
N TYR A 198 3.53 38.37 -7.78
CA TYR A 198 4.24 37.24 -8.40
C TYR A 198 5.72 37.21 -8.02
N GLY A 199 6.39 38.37 -7.96
CA GLY A 199 7.76 38.49 -7.49
C GLY A 199 7.92 38.00 -6.05
N LEU A 200 7.03 38.39 -5.14
CA LEU A 200 7.02 37.93 -3.75
C LEU A 200 6.72 36.42 -3.65
N LEU A 201 5.80 35.91 -4.47
CA LEU A 201 5.46 34.48 -4.51
C LEU A 201 6.66 33.63 -4.96
N PHE A 202 7.33 34.01 -6.04
CA PHE A 202 8.44 33.23 -6.61
C PHE A 202 9.81 33.49 -5.94
N MET A 203 10.07 34.68 -5.40
CA MET A 203 11.37 35.01 -4.75
C MET A 203 11.36 34.83 -3.22
N VAL A 204 10.19 34.82 -2.58
CA VAL A 204 10.08 34.64 -1.12
C VAL A 204 9.29 33.38 -0.77
N VAL A 205 8.03 33.25 -1.21
CA VAL A 205 7.17 32.14 -0.75
C VAL A 205 7.69 30.78 -1.23
N LEU A 206 8.08 30.65 -2.51
CA LEU A 206 8.60 29.39 -3.04
C LEU A 206 9.94 29.01 -2.38
N PRO A 207 10.99 29.86 -2.33
CA PRO A 207 12.25 29.52 -1.65
C PRO A 207 12.09 29.25 -0.15
N VAL A 208 11.21 29.97 0.56
CA VAL A 208 10.96 29.73 1.98
C VAL A 208 10.20 28.42 2.20
N THR A 209 9.18 28.10 1.41
CA THR A 209 8.42 26.84 1.56
C THR A 209 9.24 25.62 1.16
N VAL A 210 9.96 25.67 0.03
CA VAL A 210 10.90 24.62 -0.40
C VAL A 210 12.04 24.48 0.61
N GLY A 211 12.61 25.57 1.11
CA GLY A 211 13.65 25.55 2.14
C GLY A 211 13.18 24.92 3.46
N ILE A 212 12.01 25.31 3.97
CA ILE A 212 11.43 24.71 5.19
C ILE A 212 11.15 23.21 4.99
N TRP A 213 10.64 22.81 3.82
CA TRP A 213 10.42 21.41 3.49
C TRP A 213 11.74 20.63 3.43
N TRP A 214 12.73 21.12 2.69
CA TRP A 214 14.05 20.52 2.51
C TRP A 214 14.82 20.36 3.83
N TYR A 215 14.93 21.42 4.63
CA TYR A 215 15.56 21.38 5.95
C TYR A 215 14.79 20.54 6.98
N ASN A 216 13.51 20.25 6.77
CA ASN A 216 12.78 19.29 7.60
C ASN A 216 12.90 17.85 7.07
N SER A 217 13.09 17.65 5.77
CA SER A 217 13.30 16.33 5.18
C SER A 217 14.69 15.76 5.49
N ILE A 218 15.76 16.56 5.35
CA ILE A 218 17.16 16.12 5.59
C ILE A 218 17.42 15.62 7.02
N LYS A 219 16.61 16.05 7.99
CA LYS A 219 16.75 15.64 9.40
C LYS A 219 16.48 14.16 9.64
N TYR A 220 15.83 13.46 8.71
CA TYR A 220 15.38 12.08 8.89
C TYR A 220 16.02 11.11 7.89
N SER A 221 16.34 9.91 8.39
CA SER A 221 16.62 8.70 7.61
C SER A 221 15.42 8.28 6.76
N ALA A 222 15.63 7.38 5.80
CA ALA A 222 14.58 6.84 4.93
C ALA A 222 13.40 6.23 5.73
N ASP A 223 13.69 5.56 6.85
CA ASP A 223 12.69 5.00 7.76
C ASP A 223 12.09 6.03 8.76
N LYS A 224 12.33 7.33 8.54
CA LYS A 224 11.79 8.47 9.30
C LYS A 224 12.29 8.58 10.75
N VAL A 225 13.51 8.12 11.02
CA VAL A 225 14.25 8.32 12.28
C VAL A 225 15.20 9.51 12.14
N LEU A 226 15.31 10.36 13.17
CA LEU A 226 16.25 11.48 13.19
C LEU A 226 17.70 11.03 12.99
N MET A 227 18.43 11.68 12.07
CA MET A 227 19.82 11.34 11.71
C MET A 227 20.81 11.39 12.88
N ASP A 228 20.54 12.16 13.93
CA ASP A 228 21.37 12.16 15.15
C ASP A 228 21.15 10.89 15.99
N THR A 229 19.96 10.29 15.94
CA THR A 229 19.68 8.96 16.55
C THR A 229 20.37 7.85 15.75
N THR A 230 20.35 7.93 14.42
CA THR A 230 21.13 7.05 13.52
C THR A 230 22.62 7.09 13.88
N GLN A 231 23.21 8.27 14.04
CA GLN A 231 24.60 8.45 14.49
C GLN A 231 24.86 7.87 15.89
N LEU A 232 23.93 8.08 16.84
CA LEU A 232 24.00 7.54 18.19
C LEU A 232 24.07 6.00 18.19
N TYR A 233 23.25 5.35 17.36
CA TYR A 233 23.27 3.91 17.18
C TYR A 233 24.59 3.45 16.58
N VAL A 234 25.03 4.02 15.44
CA VAL A 234 26.32 3.67 14.82
C VAL A 234 27.48 3.78 15.81
N HIS A 235 27.51 4.83 16.65
CA HIS A 235 28.52 4.98 17.71
C HIS A 235 28.50 3.80 18.70
N PHE A 236 27.35 3.44 19.26
CA PHE A 236 27.27 2.36 20.25
C PHE A 236 27.44 0.96 19.65
N LEU A 237 27.02 0.73 18.41
CA LEU A 237 27.25 -0.51 17.67
C LEU A 237 28.76 -0.76 17.46
N GLN A 238 29.50 0.27 17.04
CA GLN A 238 30.96 0.18 16.90
C GLN A 238 31.71 0.11 18.23
N LYS A 239 31.21 0.79 19.28
CA LYS A 239 31.83 0.80 20.62
C LYS A 239 31.65 -0.52 21.37
N THR A 240 30.52 -1.20 21.15
CA THR A 240 30.18 -2.47 21.78
C THR A 240 29.58 -3.43 20.74
N PRO A 241 30.38 -4.16 19.95
CA PRO A 241 29.87 -5.06 18.91
C PRO A 241 29.14 -6.30 19.46
N LYS A 242 29.43 -6.69 20.71
CA LYS A 242 28.64 -7.64 21.51
C LYS A 242 27.77 -6.84 22.49
N MET A 243 26.44 -6.84 22.29
CA MET A 243 25.48 -6.15 23.15
C MET A 243 24.54 -7.15 23.85
N GLU A 244 24.44 -7.01 25.16
CA GLU A 244 23.41 -7.65 25.97
C GLU A 244 22.07 -6.91 25.84
N PHE A 245 20.96 -7.63 26.00
CA PHE A 245 19.59 -7.07 25.91
C PHE A 245 19.40 -5.78 26.73
N ASN A 246 19.86 -5.76 27.98
CA ASN A 246 19.76 -4.57 28.84
C ASN A 246 20.60 -3.38 28.35
N ARG A 247 21.66 -3.61 27.58
CA ARG A 247 22.43 -2.54 26.92
C ARG A 247 21.69 -2.02 25.68
N MET A 248 21.00 -2.87 24.94
CA MET A 248 20.13 -2.46 23.82
C MET A 248 18.98 -1.60 24.30
N MET A 249 18.24 -2.03 25.34
CA MET A 249 17.18 -1.25 25.97
C MET A 249 17.67 0.13 26.44
N MET A 250 18.91 0.21 26.93
CA MET A 250 19.52 1.48 27.35
C MET A 250 19.92 2.38 26.17
N VAL A 251 20.38 1.82 25.05
CA VAL A 251 20.66 2.59 23.81
C VAL A 251 19.37 3.04 23.14
N LEU A 252 18.34 2.19 23.09
CA LEU A 252 16.99 2.53 22.60
C LEU A 252 16.37 3.66 23.44
N GLY A 253 16.47 3.60 24.77
CA GLY A 253 16.05 4.71 25.65
C GLY A 253 16.84 6.01 25.44
N GLY A 254 18.09 5.94 24.98
CA GLY A 254 18.95 7.10 24.71
C GLY A 254 18.59 7.91 23.46
N SER A 255 17.72 7.37 22.59
CA SER A 255 17.33 7.96 21.29
C SER A 255 16.87 9.41 21.40
N PHE A 256 17.32 10.27 20.50
CA PHE A 256 16.99 11.70 20.54
C PHE A 256 15.54 11.99 20.13
N GLU A 257 14.84 11.03 19.50
CA GLU A 257 13.37 11.03 19.38
C GLU A 257 12.67 11.22 20.74
N PHE A 258 13.30 10.81 21.84
CA PHE A 258 12.77 10.93 23.21
C PHE A 258 13.20 12.23 23.92
N TRP A 259 13.82 13.18 23.21
CA TRP A 259 14.27 14.46 23.77
C TRP A 259 13.52 15.65 23.18
N LYS A 260 12.89 16.44 24.07
CA LYS A 260 12.08 17.64 23.76
C LYS A 260 12.78 18.70 22.90
N TYR A 261 14.11 18.77 22.92
CA TYR A 261 14.87 19.71 22.10
C TYR A 261 14.68 19.44 20.59
N TYR A 262 14.68 18.16 20.21
CA TYR A 262 14.43 17.71 18.84
C TYR A 262 12.94 17.52 18.57
N ASN A 263 12.21 16.99 19.56
CA ASN A 263 10.84 16.53 19.39
C ASN A 263 9.84 17.27 20.30
N LYS A 264 9.08 18.20 19.71
CA LYS A 264 8.09 19.03 20.41
C LYS A 264 6.83 18.27 20.87
N GLU A 265 6.64 17.02 20.48
CA GLU A 265 5.52 16.19 20.95
C GLU A 265 5.71 15.76 22.43
N ILE A 266 6.93 15.92 22.98
CA ILE A 266 7.29 15.42 24.31
C ILE A 266 7.09 16.46 25.40
N VAL A 267 6.32 16.07 26.42
CA VAL A 267 6.07 16.87 27.61
C VAL A 267 7.03 16.44 28.73
N GLU A 268 7.84 17.38 29.18
CA GLU A 268 8.58 17.30 30.45
C GLU A 268 7.76 18.06 31.51
N ARG A 269 7.50 17.43 32.65
CA ARG A 269 6.71 17.99 33.77
C ARG A 269 7.53 17.96 35.05
N GLU A 270 7.36 18.94 35.94
CA GLU A 270 8.01 18.93 37.27
C GLU A 270 7.59 17.72 38.14
N THR A 271 6.44 17.11 37.85
CA THR A 271 5.99 15.86 38.47
C THR A 271 6.88 14.66 38.12
N ASP A 272 7.53 14.69 36.96
CA ASP A 272 8.37 13.58 36.47
C ASP A 272 9.55 13.32 37.43
N ASP A 273 10.11 14.38 38.04
CA ASP A 273 11.22 14.31 39.01
C ASP A 273 10.84 13.62 40.33
N VAL A 274 9.54 13.41 40.59
CA VAL A 274 9.02 12.67 41.76
C VAL A 274 8.52 11.27 41.36
N GLU A 275 7.78 11.20 40.25
CA GLU A 275 7.17 9.95 39.78
C GLU A 275 8.20 8.97 39.18
N VAL A 276 9.12 9.45 38.33
CA VAL A 276 10.12 8.60 37.68
C VAL A 276 11.08 7.97 38.71
N PRO A 277 11.65 8.70 39.70
CA PRO A 277 12.47 8.10 40.74
C PRO A 277 11.71 7.21 41.75
N ARG A 278 10.37 7.22 41.75
CA ARG A 278 9.58 6.18 42.43
C ARG A 278 9.55 4.90 41.62
N VAL A 279 9.15 4.97 40.35
CA VAL A 279 9.12 3.81 39.43
C VAL A 279 10.52 3.17 39.31
N MET A 280 11.60 3.96 39.30
CA MET A 280 12.98 3.45 39.34
C MET A 280 13.26 2.51 40.52
N ARG A 281 12.78 2.83 41.73
CA ARG A 281 13.04 2.05 42.95
C ARG A 281 12.28 0.72 42.98
N GLU A 282 11.17 0.64 42.26
CA GLU A 282 10.35 -0.57 42.15
C GLU A 282 10.93 -1.53 41.08
N LEU A 283 11.64 -0.99 40.08
CA LEU A 283 12.21 -1.75 38.97
C LEU A 283 13.63 -2.26 39.24
N LYS A 284 13.85 -3.55 38.96
CA LYS A 284 15.17 -4.19 39.07
C LYS A 284 15.95 -4.05 37.76
N ASN A 285 17.28 -4.06 37.86
CA ASN A 285 18.23 -4.14 36.73
C ASN A 285 18.29 -2.94 35.75
N LEU A 286 17.94 -1.71 36.16
CA LEU A 286 18.05 -0.51 35.30
C LEU A 286 19.50 -0.15 34.89
N GLY A 287 20.50 -0.51 35.68
CA GLY A 287 21.91 -0.17 35.38
C GLY A 287 22.27 1.30 35.62
N GLU A 288 21.68 1.92 36.65
CA GLU A 288 21.82 3.35 37.01
C GLU A 288 23.27 3.84 37.19
N GLY A 289 24.18 2.95 37.61
CA GLY A 289 25.61 3.29 37.75
C GLY A 289 26.34 3.62 36.43
N LYS A 290 25.75 3.37 35.27
CA LYS A 290 26.38 3.62 33.96
C LYS A 290 26.17 5.06 33.48
N LYS A 291 26.98 5.97 34.01
CA LYS A 291 27.00 7.41 33.65
C LYS A 291 27.70 7.69 32.31
N GLU A 292 27.25 7.04 31.23
CA GLU A 292 27.70 7.34 29.86
C GLU A 292 26.70 8.32 29.20
N PRO A 293 27.11 9.55 28.82
CA PRO A 293 26.25 10.42 28.02
C PRO A 293 26.08 9.88 26.58
N PRO A 294 24.94 10.14 25.92
CA PRO A 294 23.74 10.80 26.43
C PRO A 294 22.82 9.84 27.22
N LEU A 295 23.18 8.55 27.36
CA LEU A 295 22.34 7.52 27.98
C LEU A 295 22.01 7.82 29.46
N SER A 296 22.83 8.64 30.12
CA SER A 296 22.64 9.13 31.49
C SER A 296 21.77 10.39 31.63
N ASN A 297 21.28 10.98 30.54
CA ASN A 297 20.49 12.21 30.57
C ASN A 297 19.06 11.95 31.11
N PRO A 298 18.39 12.92 31.76
CA PRO A 298 17.06 12.71 32.36
C PRO A 298 16.00 12.14 31.40
N TYR A 299 15.96 12.62 30.15
CA TYR A 299 15.03 12.10 29.13
C TYR A 299 15.29 10.61 28.83
N SER A 300 16.56 10.20 28.76
CA SER A 300 16.98 8.81 28.50
C SER A 300 16.67 7.90 29.69
N LEU A 301 16.83 8.42 30.91
CA LEU A 301 16.43 7.73 32.13
C LEU A 301 14.92 7.54 32.18
N LYS A 302 14.11 8.58 31.87
CA LYS A 302 12.64 8.51 31.76
C LYS A 302 12.19 7.53 30.67
N ALA A 303 12.81 7.55 29.50
CA ALA A 303 12.51 6.60 28.43
C ALA A 303 12.81 5.14 28.86
N ARG A 304 13.99 4.90 29.45
CA ARG A 304 14.40 3.58 29.94
C ARG A 304 13.51 3.07 31.09
N THR A 305 13.10 3.91 32.04
CA THR A 305 12.20 3.52 33.13
C THR A 305 10.85 3.06 32.61
N LEU A 306 10.26 3.82 31.69
CA LEU A 306 8.92 3.53 31.16
C LEU A 306 8.92 2.29 30.28
N LEU A 307 10.01 2.05 29.53
CA LEU A 307 10.25 0.80 28.83
C LEU A 307 10.41 -0.40 29.79
N HIS A 308 11.19 -0.27 30.87
CA HIS A 308 11.34 -1.34 31.87
C HIS A 308 10.02 -1.61 32.64
N ALA A 309 9.22 -0.59 32.92
CA ALA A 309 7.89 -0.72 33.52
C ALA A 309 6.93 -1.48 32.58
N HIS A 310 6.94 -1.13 31.30
CA HIS A 310 6.13 -1.78 30.25
C HIS A 310 6.46 -3.28 30.11
N LEU A 311 7.74 -3.64 29.93
CA LEU A 311 8.16 -5.04 29.84
C LEU A 311 7.86 -5.86 31.12
N SER A 312 7.70 -5.17 32.26
CA SER A 312 7.35 -5.77 33.55
C SER A 312 5.84 -5.72 33.86
N ARG A 313 5.02 -5.16 32.96
CA ARG A 313 3.57 -4.90 33.14
C ARG A 313 3.23 -4.18 34.46
N LEU A 314 4.13 -3.32 34.92
CA LEU A 314 3.95 -2.52 36.14
C LEU A 314 2.93 -1.41 35.87
N PRO A 315 1.80 -1.33 36.61
CA PRO A 315 0.85 -0.23 36.46
C PRO A 315 1.49 1.09 36.91
N LEU A 316 1.12 2.19 36.25
CA LEU A 316 1.59 3.53 36.58
C LEU A 316 0.48 4.32 37.29
N ASP A 317 0.83 5.02 38.36
CA ASP A 317 -0.13 5.78 39.18
C ASP A 317 -0.74 7.00 38.45
N SER A 318 -0.12 7.50 37.37
CA SER A 318 -0.55 8.71 36.65
C SER A 318 -0.82 8.47 35.17
N GLU A 319 -1.98 8.93 34.70
CA GLU A 319 -2.36 8.89 33.28
C GLU A 319 -1.40 9.70 32.39
N ASN A 320 -0.78 10.74 32.95
CA ASN A 320 0.25 11.54 32.29
C ASN A 320 1.46 10.68 31.92
N LEU A 321 1.97 9.88 32.87
CA LEU A 321 3.14 9.06 32.68
C LEU A 321 2.84 7.82 31.81
N GLU A 322 1.62 7.29 31.87
CA GLU A 322 1.16 6.25 30.94
C GLU A 322 1.06 6.77 29.50
N ASN A 323 0.56 7.99 29.28
CA ASN A 323 0.55 8.58 27.93
C ASN A 323 1.96 8.76 27.36
N ASP A 324 2.93 9.19 28.18
CA ASP A 324 4.33 9.29 27.79
C ASP A 324 4.94 7.90 27.50
N GLN A 325 4.63 6.88 28.30
CA GLN A 325 5.04 5.48 28.08
C GLN A 325 4.49 4.95 26.75
N LEU A 326 3.21 5.14 26.48
CA LEU A 326 2.56 4.76 25.21
C LEU A 326 3.18 5.50 24.02
N TYR A 327 3.56 6.77 24.18
CA TYR A 327 4.28 7.51 23.14
C TYR A 327 5.62 6.84 22.80
N ILE A 328 6.43 6.54 23.81
CA ILE A 328 7.73 5.86 23.67
C ILE A 328 7.56 4.52 22.95
N ILE A 329 6.65 3.67 23.43
CA ILE A 329 6.35 2.35 22.83
C ILE A 329 5.93 2.49 21.37
N SER A 330 5.16 3.53 21.01
CA SER A 330 4.69 3.72 19.63
C SER A 330 5.82 4.03 18.62
N LYS A 331 6.95 4.56 19.08
CA LYS A 331 8.14 4.87 18.25
C LYS A 331 9.15 3.70 18.20
N CYS A 332 9.16 2.84 19.22
CA CYS A 332 10.08 1.69 19.31
C CYS A 332 10.14 0.79 18.06
N PRO A 333 9.05 0.48 17.33
CA PRO A 333 9.15 -0.34 16.13
C PRO A 333 10.10 0.26 15.08
N ILE A 334 9.90 1.54 14.76
CA ILE A 334 10.68 2.25 13.74
C ILE A 334 12.15 2.35 14.16
N LEU A 335 12.40 2.66 15.43
CA LEU A 335 13.75 2.75 16.01
C LEU A 335 14.49 1.41 15.98
N VAL A 336 13.79 0.29 16.19
CA VAL A 336 14.41 -1.05 16.14
C VAL A 336 14.62 -1.53 14.72
N GLU A 337 13.76 -1.18 13.76
CA GLU A 337 14.01 -1.44 12.33
C GLU A 337 15.23 -0.65 11.81
N GLU A 338 15.35 0.65 12.12
CA GLU A 338 16.54 1.46 11.81
C GLU A 338 17.80 0.87 12.45
N MET A 339 17.76 0.50 13.74
CA MET A 339 18.90 -0.13 14.42
C MET A 339 19.32 -1.46 13.78
N LEU A 340 18.36 -2.28 13.32
CA LEU A 340 18.63 -3.53 12.61
C LEU A 340 19.22 -3.29 11.21
N SER A 341 18.69 -2.30 10.49
CA SER A 341 19.21 -1.84 9.19
C SER A 341 20.68 -1.40 9.30
N LEU A 342 20.99 -0.56 10.31
CA LEU A 342 22.36 -0.12 10.60
C LEU A 342 23.28 -1.26 11.04
N MET A 343 22.80 -2.24 11.80
CA MET A 343 23.58 -3.44 12.13
C MET A 343 23.95 -4.22 10.87
N VAL A 344 23.00 -4.42 9.94
CA VAL A 344 23.25 -5.11 8.67
C VAL A 344 24.23 -4.32 7.79
N GLN A 345 24.05 -2.99 7.68
CA GLN A 345 24.96 -2.14 6.91
C GLN A 345 26.39 -2.15 7.48
N LEU A 346 26.54 -2.04 8.80
CA LEU A 346 27.85 -2.14 9.48
C LEU A 346 28.45 -3.55 9.44
N TYR A 347 27.64 -4.59 9.26
CA TYR A 347 28.12 -5.96 9.10
C TYR A 347 28.74 -6.20 7.71
N PHE A 348 28.05 -5.78 6.64
CA PHE A 348 28.53 -6.00 5.26
C PHE A 348 29.54 -4.95 4.77
N TYR A 349 29.33 -3.67 5.08
CA TYR A 349 30.16 -2.56 4.59
C TYR A 349 31.12 -1.99 5.65
N GLY A 350 30.99 -2.39 6.92
CA GLY A 350 31.87 -1.93 8.00
C GLY A 350 33.19 -2.71 8.08
N HIS A 351 34.25 -2.02 8.53
CA HIS A 351 35.56 -2.64 8.75
C HIS A 351 35.47 -3.84 9.73
N VAL A 352 36.09 -4.96 9.35
CA VAL A 352 36.01 -6.27 10.03
C VAL A 352 36.24 -6.20 11.55
N SER A 353 37.14 -5.32 12.02
CA SER A 353 37.46 -5.13 13.44
C SER A 353 36.31 -4.53 14.30
N ARG A 354 35.24 -4.02 13.68
CA ARG A 354 34.09 -3.39 14.37
C ARG A 354 32.72 -3.88 13.90
N GLN A 355 32.65 -5.03 13.24
CA GLN A 355 31.38 -5.65 12.83
C GLN A 355 30.56 -6.07 14.07
N PRO A 356 29.23 -5.86 14.09
CA PRO A 356 28.37 -6.36 15.18
C PRO A 356 28.35 -7.89 15.19
N SER A 357 28.27 -8.50 16.37
CA SER A 357 28.20 -9.97 16.48
C SER A 357 26.84 -10.51 16.05
N LEU A 358 26.80 -11.78 15.62
CA LEU A 358 25.55 -12.45 15.28
C LEU A 358 24.58 -12.50 16.48
N GLU A 359 25.11 -12.68 17.69
CA GLU A 359 24.35 -12.65 18.95
C GLU A 359 23.67 -11.28 19.16
N THR A 360 24.33 -10.20 18.76
CA THR A 360 23.79 -8.83 18.80
C THR A 360 22.63 -8.66 17.80
N ILE A 361 22.73 -9.22 16.58
CA ILE A 361 21.65 -9.18 15.59
C ILE A 361 20.44 -10.02 16.05
N GLU A 362 20.68 -11.23 16.57
CA GLU A 362 19.61 -12.05 17.15
C GLU A 362 18.93 -11.38 18.35
N ASN A 363 19.69 -10.71 19.23
CA ASN A 363 19.13 -10.05 20.40
C ASN A 363 18.32 -8.79 20.03
N VAL A 364 18.61 -8.12 18.91
CA VAL A 364 17.75 -7.05 18.36
C VAL A 364 16.49 -7.60 17.70
N THR A 365 16.57 -8.70 16.95
CA THR A 365 15.35 -9.34 16.40
C THR A 365 14.46 -9.95 17.50
N ARG A 366 15.00 -10.25 18.69
CA ARG A 366 14.20 -10.59 19.89
C ARG A 366 13.57 -9.37 20.59
N LEU A 367 14.06 -8.15 20.33
CA LEU A 367 13.72 -6.94 21.09
C LEU A 367 12.30 -6.44 20.81
N LEU A 368 11.89 -6.38 19.54
CA LEU A 368 10.61 -5.80 19.14
C LEU A 368 9.39 -6.68 19.47
N PRO A 369 9.41 -8.02 19.29
CA PRO A 369 8.36 -8.90 19.81
C PRO A 369 8.11 -8.72 21.31
N MET A 370 9.18 -8.56 22.09
CA MET A 370 9.12 -8.37 23.55
C MET A 370 8.53 -7.01 23.95
N ILE A 371 8.79 -5.96 23.18
CA ILE A 371 8.16 -4.63 23.36
C ILE A 371 6.68 -4.66 22.93
N ILE A 372 6.32 -5.34 21.84
CA ILE A 372 4.93 -5.44 21.37
C ILE A 372 4.07 -6.26 22.34
N GLN A 373 4.61 -7.34 22.88
CA GLN A 373 3.92 -8.26 23.80
C GLN A 373 4.13 -7.93 25.30
N ALA A 374 4.86 -6.85 25.61
CA ALA A 374 5.13 -6.37 26.97
C ALA A 374 5.67 -7.47 27.91
N MET A 375 6.83 -8.06 27.57
CA MET A 375 7.38 -9.22 28.29
C MET A 375 8.91 -9.31 28.20
N TRP A 376 9.55 -9.98 29.17
CA TRP A 376 11.02 -10.09 29.25
C TRP A 376 11.58 -11.34 28.52
N PRO A 377 12.89 -11.37 28.15
CA PRO A 377 13.51 -12.51 27.46
C PRO A 377 13.54 -13.84 28.24
N ARG A 378 13.14 -13.84 29.51
CA ARG A 378 13.16 -15.02 30.41
C ARG A 378 11.79 -15.38 30.98
N THR A 379 10.73 -14.66 30.60
CA THR A 379 9.35 -14.98 31.00
C THR A 379 8.72 -16.00 30.03
N SER A 380 7.70 -16.74 30.49
CA SER A 380 7.03 -17.76 29.65
C SER A 380 6.25 -17.10 28.50
N THR A 381 6.30 -17.71 27.32
CA THR A 381 5.66 -17.22 26.10
C THR A 381 4.13 -17.27 26.15
N LEU A 382 3.55 -18.06 27.08
CA LEU A 382 2.12 -18.08 27.41
C LEU A 382 1.56 -16.74 27.91
N LEU A 383 2.41 -15.82 28.41
CA LEU A 383 1.96 -14.49 28.86
C LEU A 383 1.50 -13.57 27.71
N GLN A 384 1.66 -13.98 26.44
CA GLN A 384 1.11 -13.30 25.27
C GLN A 384 -0.42 -13.45 25.16
N LEU A 385 -0.98 -14.50 25.78
CA LEU A 385 -2.39 -14.82 25.72
C LEU A 385 -3.20 -13.94 26.68
N PRO A 386 -4.46 -13.59 26.35
CA PRO A 386 -5.30 -12.80 27.22
C PRO A 386 -5.59 -13.54 28.54
N HIS A 387 -5.88 -12.77 29.59
CA HIS A 387 -6.23 -13.24 30.95
C HIS A 387 -5.15 -14.06 31.70
N ILE A 388 -4.07 -14.54 31.06
CA ILE A 388 -3.02 -15.32 31.72
C ILE A 388 -2.09 -14.43 32.57
N SER A 389 -2.00 -14.72 33.87
CA SER A 389 -1.09 -14.07 34.81
C SER A 389 0.07 -14.98 35.23
N GLU A 390 1.10 -14.42 35.88
CA GLU A 390 2.23 -15.21 36.43
C GLU A 390 1.80 -16.32 37.41
N TYR A 391 0.68 -16.12 38.13
CA TYR A 391 0.12 -17.11 39.05
C TYR A 391 -0.26 -18.41 38.32
N ASN A 392 -0.87 -18.30 37.14
CA ASN A 392 -1.34 -19.44 36.36
C ASN A 392 -0.18 -20.29 35.78
N LEU A 393 1.00 -19.69 35.56
CA LEU A 393 2.18 -20.35 34.98
C LEU A 393 2.64 -21.60 35.76
N ASN A 394 2.38 -21.66 37.06
CA ASN A 394 2.70 -22.83 37.89
C ASN A 394 1.71 -23.99 37.71
N GLY A 395 0.52 -23.75 37.14
CA GLY A 395 -0.40 -24.78 36.67
C GLY A 395 0.08 -25.40 35.35
N PHE A 396 0.28 -24.57 34.33
CA PHE A 396 0.75 -25.00 33.00
C PHE A 396 2.04 -25.85 33.06
N LYS A 397 3.03 -25.43 33.86
CA LYS A 397 4.28 -26.20 34.09
C LYS A 397 4.05 -27.61 34.65
N LYS A 398 3.06 -27.81 35.54
CA LYS A 398 2.72 -29.14 36.08
C LYS A 398 2.11 -30.05 35.00
N GLN A 399 1.38 -29.45 34.06
CA GLN A 399 0.77 -30.13 32.92
C GLN A 399 1.68 -30.20 31.68
N LYS A 400 2.96 -29.79 31.82
CA LYS A 400 3.99 -29.78 30.77
C LYS A 400 3.70 -28.88 29.56
N VAL A 401 2.89 -27.83 29.74
CA VAL A 401 2.64 -26.79 28.73
C VAL A 401 3.63 -25.65 28.97
N TYR A 402 4.43 -25.29 27.96
CA TYR A 402 5.47 -24.26 28.05
C TYR A 402 5.31 -23.15 27.01
N SER A 403 4.86 -23.52 25.80
CA SER A 403 4.62 -22.65 24.64
C SER A 403 3.12 -22.48 24.33
N CYS A 404 2.77 -21.40 23.62
CA CYS A 404 1.45 -21.26 23.00
C CYS A 404 1.18 -22.38 21.98
N SER A 405 2.22 -22.90 21.33
CA SER A 405 2.11 -24.02 20.40
C SER A 405 1.74 -25.34 21.09
N ASP A 406 2.31 -25.62 22.28
CA ASP A 406 1.92 -26.76 23.12
C ASP A 406 0.42 -26.68 23.48
N LEU A 407 -0.06 -25.49 23.85
CA LEU A 407 -1.45 -25.27 24.28
C LEU A 407 -2.45 -25.43 23.13
N ALA A 408 -2.11 -24.96 21.93
CA ALA A 408 -2.90 -25.18 20.72
C ALA A 408 -2.94 -26.67 20.33
N ALA A 409 -1.82 -27.39 20.46
CA ALA A 409 -1.72 -28.81 20.13
C ALA A 409 -2.45 -29.77 21.09
N LEU A 410 -2.98 -29.29 22.21
CA LEU A 410 -3.86 -30.07 23.09
C LEU A 410 -5.28 -30.12 22.53
N HIS A 411 -5.83 -31.33 22.40
CA HIS A 411 -7.26 -31.60 22.15
C HIS A 411 -8.18 -30.78 23.09
N GLU A 412 -9.31 -30.29 22.59
CA GLU A 412 -10.20 -29.32 23.24
C GLU A 412 -10.54 -29.69 24.69
N SER A 413 -11.00 -30.91 24.95
CA SER A 413 -11.35 -31.37 26.31
C SER A 413 -10.15 -31.41 27.27
N LYS A 414 -8.92 -31.62 26.79
CA LYS A 414 -7.69 -31.44 27.60
C LYS A 414 -7.37 -29.96 27.76
N ARG A 415 -7.52 -29.14 26.71
CA ARG A 415 -7.29 -27.68 26.74
C ARG A 415 -8.22 -26.99 27.75
N ARG A 416 -9.51 -27.37 27.81
CA ARG A 416 -10.47 -26.85 28.80
C ARG A 416 -10.15 -27.33 30.23
N ALA A 417 -9.66 -28.55 30.41
CA ALA A 417 -9.20 -29.06 31.72
C ALA A 417 -7.90 -28.38 32.22
N VAL A 418 -6.99 -28.02 31.30
CA VAL A 418 -5.85 -27.13 31.61
C VAL A 418 -6.36 -25.75 32.03
N LEU A 419 -7.25 -25.16 31.24
CA LEU A 419 -7.83 -23.84 31.44
C LEU A 419 -9.09 -23.83 32.34
N HIS A 420 -9.21 -24.77 33.28
CA HIS A 420 -10.38 -24.89 34.17
C HIS A 420 -10.52 -23.70 35.16
N SER A 421 -9.46 -22.91 35.34
CA SER A 421 -9.44 -21.73 36.21
C SER A 421 -9.94 -20.45 35.51
N PHE A 422 -10.49 -20.57 34.30
CA PHE A 422 -10.92 -19.46 33.46
C PHE A 422 -12.38 -19.65 33.03
N ASP A 423 -13.14 -18.55 33.06
CA ASP A 423 -14.55 -18.53 32.63
C ASP A 423 -14.69 -18.86 31.14
N ASP A 424 -15.89 -19.24 30.68
CA ASP A 424 -16.10 -19.60 29.27
C ASP A 424 -15.72 -18.46 28.31
N GLN A 425 -16.03 -17.20 28.68
CA GLN A 425 -15.62 -16.02 27.90
C GLN A 425 -14.09 -15.86 27.83
N GLN A 426 -13.37 -16.13 28.92
CA GLN A 426 -11.91 -16.04 28.96
C GLN A 426 -11.24 -17.18 28.18
N TYR A 427 -11.80 -18.39 28.27
CA TYR A 427 -11.37 -19.54 27.47
C TYR A 427 -11.56 -19.29 25.97
N GLU A 428 -12.70 -18.70 25.59
CA GLU A 428 -13.01 -18.27 24.24
C GLU A 428 -12.05 -17.18 23.72
N ASP A 429 -11.75 -16.15 24.51
CA ASP A 429 -10.74 -15.12 24.19
C ASP A 429 -9.37 -15.76 23.93
N ILE A 430 -8.95 -16.70 24.78
CA ILE A 430 -7.67 -17.42 24.62
C ILE A 430 -7.68 -18.25 23.33
N CYS A 431 -8.76 -18.98 23.02
CA CYS A 431 -8.83 -19.77 21.80
C CYS A 431 -8.89 -18.90 20.54
N PHE A 432 -9.66 -17.81 20.54
CA PHE A 432 -9.69 -16.83 19.46
C PHE A 432 -8.30 -16.20 19.19
N VAL A 433 -7.52 -15.93 20.25
CA VAL A 433 -6.15 -15.44 20.08
C VAL A 433 -5.21 -16.54 19.54
N LEU A 434 -5.35 -17.79 19.97
CA LEU A 434 -4.61 -18.93 19.38
C LEU A 434 -5.00 -19.21 17.92
N GLU A 435 -6.25 -18.99 17.53
CA GLU A 435 -6.73 -19.03 16.14
C GLU A 435 -6.13 -17.87 15.32
N SER A 436 -5.96 -16.69 15.93
CA SER A 436 -5.34 -15.53 15.26
C SER A 436 -3.82 -15.65 15.08
N MET A 437 -3.13 -16.35 15.99
CA MET A 437 -1.66 -16.49 15.97
C MET A 437 -1.18 -17.25 14.72
N PRO A 438 -0.08 -16.83 14.09
CA PRO A 438 0.42 -17.46 12.87
C PRO A 438 1.29 -18.68 13.14
N ARG A 439 1.08 -19.72 12.35
CA ARG A 439 1.99 -20.84 12.14
C ARG A 439 2.46 -20.81 10.69
N LEU A 440 3.77 -20.82 10.45
CA LEU A 440 4.33 -20.86 9.09
C LEU A 440 4.72 -22.28 8.68
N ASP A 441 4.31 -22.67 7.48
CA ASP A 441 5.00 -23.69 6.70
C ASP A 441 5.93 -22.96 5.72
N ILE A 442 7.20 -23.40 5.63
CA ILE A 442 8.27 -22.70 4.90
C ILE A 442 8.93 -23.68 3.94
N SER A 443 8.99 -23.34 2.65
CA SER A 443 9.83 -24.02 1.66
C SER A 443 10.85 -23.04 1.08
N ALA A 444 12.06 -23.53 0.78
CA ALA A 444 13.19 -22.68 0.45
C ALA A 444 14.07 -23.38 -0.61
N ASN A 445 14.04 -22.86 -1.84
CA ASN A 445 14.68 -23.45 -3.02
C ASN A 445 15.73 -22.49 -3.59
N PHE A 446 16.89 -23.00 -4.00
CA PHE A 446 17.91 -22.21 -4.70
C PHE A 446 17.63 -22.19 -6.20
N GLU A 447 17.76 -21.01 -6.80
CA GLU A 447 17.62 -20.74 -8.23
C GLU A 447 18.75 -19.82 -8.69
N VAL A 448 19.34 -20.11 -9.84
CA VAL A 448 20.22 -19.17 -10.57
C VAL A 448 19.41 -18.55 -11.70
N LYS A 449 19.47 -17.23 -11.83
CA LYS A 449 18.73 -16.47 -12.84
C LYS A 449 19.67 -16.06 -13.96
N GLY A 450 19.60 -16.75 -15.10
CA GLY A 450 20.36 -16.43 -16.31
C GLY A 450 21.22 -17.58 -16.87
N GLU A 451 21.25 -18.74 -16.20
CA GLU A 451 21.85 -19.98 -16.71
C GLU A 451 20.72 -20.99 -17.01
N ASP A 452 20.85 -21.79 -18.08
CA ASP A 452 19.83 -22.78 -18.48
C ASP A 452 19.64 -23.87 -17.42
N ASP A 453 20.75 -24.30 -16.81
CA ASP A 453 20.81 -25.12 -15.61
C ASP A 453 20.39 -24.33 -14.35
N LYS A 454 19.14 -23.87 -14.30
CA LYS A 454 18.53 -23.00 -13.26
C LYS A 454 18.72 -23.45 -11.79
N HIS A 455 19.20 -24.67 -11.56
CA HIS A 455 19.45 -25.26 -10.23
C HIS A 455 20.94 -25.56 -9.94
N ASN A 456 21.83 -25.47 -10.94
CA ASN A 456 23.26 -25.63 -10.72
C ASN A 456 23.83 -24.29 -10.20
N VAL A 457 24.79 -24.34 -9.26
CA VAL A 457 25.36 -23.12 -8.66
C VAL A 457 26.86 -23.13 -8.89
N THR A 458 27.29 -22.29 -9.82
CA THR A 458 28.70 -22.08 -10.19
C THR A 458 29.43 -21.19 -9.17
N VAL A 459 30.74 -21.35 -9.03
CA VAL A 459 31.57 -20.49 -8.14
C VAL A 459 31.43 -19.01 -8.53
N GLY A 460 31.14 -18.15 -7.54
CA GLY A 460 31.04 -16.69 -7.73
C GLY A 460 29.74 -16.16 -8.34
N SER A 461 28.82 -17.01 -8.78
CA SER A 461 27.49 -16.63 -9.30
C SER A 461 26.61 -15.90 -8.27
N LEU A 462 25.57 -15.20 -8.73
CA LEU A 462 24.57 -14.56 -7.86
C LEU A 462 23.39 -15.50 -7.59
N VAL A 463 23.44 -16.20 -6.46
CA VAL A 463 22.40 -17.15 -6.04
C VAL A 463 21.15 -16.39 -5.59
N THR A 464 19.98 -16.83 -6.07
CA THR A 464 18.68 -16.41 -5.54
C THR A 464 18.06 -17.57 -4.76
N LEU A 465 17.90 -17.43 -3.44
CA LEU A 465 17.06 -18.33 -2.65
C LEU A 465 15.62 -17.83 -2.72
N ARG A 466 14.73 -18.58 -3.37
CA ARG A 466 13.28 -18.34 -3.34
C ARG A 466 12.71 -19.01 -2.09
N VAL A 467 12.24 -18.20 -1.14
CA VAL A 467 11.56 -18.66 0.07
C VAL A 467 10.06 -18.46 -0.09
N THR A 468 9.29 -19.54 -0.03
CA THR A 468 7.82 -19.47 -0.01
C THR A 468 7.35 -19.63 1.43
N LEU A 469 6.62 -18.63 1.92
CA LEU A 469 5.98 -18.62 3.24
C LEU A 469 4.48 -18.90 3.07
N ARG A 470 3.96 -19.91 3.76
CA ARG A 470 2.52 -20.19 3.84
C ARG A 470 2.04 -20.00 5.27
N ARG A 471 1.12 -19.06 5.48
CA ARG A 471 0.50 -18.75 6.76
C ARG A 471 -0.66 -19.72 7.03
N LYS A 472 -0.69 -20.29 8.23
CA LYS A 472 -1.81 -21.04 8.79
C LYS A 472 -2.12 -20.50 10.19
N PRO A 473 -3.35 -20.66 10.70
CA PRO A 473 -3.63 -20.37 12.10
C PRO A 473 -2.89 -21.39 13.00
N LEU A 474 -2.48 -20.97 14.20
CA LEU A 474 -1.78 -21.83 15.16
C LEU A 474 -2.74 -22.86 15.79
N LEU A 475 -3.97 -22.44 16.09
CA LEU A 475 -5.10 -23.31 16.40
C LEU A 475 -6.07 -23.37 15.20
N ASP A 476 -6.33 -24.58 14.72
CA ASP A 476 -7.21 -24.85 13.60
C ASP A 476 -8.68 -24.84 14.04
N GLY A 477 -9.42 -23.82 13.60
CA GLY A 477 -10.82 -23.60 13.99
C GLY A 477 -11.80 -24.65 13.45
N GLU A 478 -11.51 -25.28 12.31
CA GLU A 478 -12.35 -26.36 11.76
C GLU A 478 -12.17 -27.64 12.56
N LYS A 479 -10.92 -28.00 12.88
CA LYS A 479 -10.64 -29.13 13.79
C LYS A 479 -11.24 -28.89 15.16
N ARG A 480 -11.10 -27.67 15.71
CA ARG A 480 -11.73 -27.27 16.98
C ARG A 480 -13.25 -27.49 16.96
N HIS A 481 -13.94 -27.03 15.91
CA HIS A 481 -15.37 -27.24 15.76
C HIS A 481 -15.76 -28.73 15.66
N HIS A 482 -14.89 -29.58 15.10
CA HIS A 482 -15.10 -31.03 15.09
C HIS A 482 -14.88 -31.65 16.49
N GLU A 483 -13.77 -31.34 17.15
CA GLU A 483 -13.46 -31.80 18.53
C GLU A 483 -14.56 -31.39 19.53
N SER A 484 -15.19 -30.23 19.35
CA SER A 484 -16.28 -29.75 20.22
C SER A 484 -17.59 -30.51 20.00
N ILE A 485 -17.90 -30.92 18.75
CA ILE A 485 -19.03 -31.81 18.44
C ILE A 485 -18.78 -33.20 19.02
N GLU A 486 -17.60 -33.78 18.78
CA GLU A 486 -17.25 -35.09 19.35
C GLU A 486 -17.33 -35.09 20.89
N ALA A 487 -16.88 -34.01 21.54
CA ALA A 487 -16.99 -33.85 22.98
C ALA A 487 -18.45 -33.68 23.46
N HIS A 488 -19.30 -33.00 22.70
CA HIS A 488 -20.73 -32.85 23.01
C HIS A 488 -21.48 -34.18 22.88
N ASP A 489 -21.30 -34.89 21.77
CA ASP A 489 -21.92 -36.20 21.52
C ASP A 489 -21.43 -37.24 22.52
N ALA A 490 -20.15 -37.23 22.89
CA ALA A 490 -19.61 -38.08 23.95
C ALA A 490 -20.22 -37.75 25.33
N ALA A 491 -20.47 -36.46 25.64
CA ALA A 491 -21.13 -36.06 26.88
C ALA A 491 -22.62 -36.47 26.91
N LEU A 492 -23.34 -36.34 25.79
CA LEU A 492 -24.71 -36.82 25.64
C LEU A 492 -24.80 -38.35 25.78
N ALA A 493 -23.87 -39.09 25.15
CA ALA A 493 -23.79 -40.54 25.28
C ALA A 493 -23.46 -40.98 26.71
N ALA A 494 -22.57 -40.27 27.41
CA ALA A 494 -22.27 -40.52 28.82
C ALA A 494 -23.47 -40.25 29.73
N ALA A 495 -24.19 -39.14 29.51
CA ALA A 495 -25.42 -38.81 30.25
C ALA A 495 -26.51 -39.88 30.07
N ALA A 496 -26.76 -40.29 28.81
CA ALA A 496 -27.70 -41.37 28.50
C ALA A 496 -27.27 -42.73 29.10
N ALA A 497 -25.96 -42.99 29.21
CA ALA A 497 -25.45 -44.19 29.89
C ALA A 497 -25.65 -44.14 31.41
N SER A 498 -25.51 -42.98 32.06
CA SER A 498 -25.86 -42.82 33.48
C SER A 498 -27.36 -42.94 33.74
N GLU A 499 -28.22 -42.37 32.88
CA GLU A 499 -29.67 -42.55 33.00
C GLU A 499 -30.09 -44.03 32.83
N GLN A 500 -29.42 -44.78 31.97
CA GLN A 500 -29.63 -46.24 31.84
C GLN A 500 -29.10 -47.04 33.05
N ALA A 501 -28.07 -46.55 33.74
CA ALA A 501 -27.55 -47.17 34.96
C ALA A 501 -28.43 -46.90 36.19
N GLU A 502 -28.96 -45.69 36.37
CA GLU A 502 -29.85 -45.35 37.49
C GLU A 502 -31.23 -46.03 37.39
N ASN A 503 -31.65 -46.44 36.19
CA ASN A 503 -32.89 -47.22 35.97
C ASN A 503 -32.74 -48.74 36.18
N ALA A 504 -31.62 -49.22 36.75
CA ALA A 504 -31.29 -50.64 36.84
C ALA A 504 -31.04 -51.15 38.28
N ASP A 505 -32.10 -51.29 39.09
CA ASP A 505 -32.07 -51.93 40.42
C ASP A 505 -32.78 -53.32 40.39
N PRO A 506 -32.35 -54.36 41.14
CA PRO A 506 -32.60 -55.74 40.75
C PRO A 506 -33.75 -56.45 41.48
N GLN A 507 -34.68 -57.07 40.72
CA GLN A 507 -35.05 -58.51 40.88
C GLN A 507 -36.14 -59.03 39.92
N THR A 508 -35.81 -60.15 39.23
CA THR A 508 -36.72 -61.19 38.68
C THR A 508 -37.80 -60.85 37.62
N PRO A 509 -38.28 -61.85 36.82
CA PRO A 509 -37.67 -63.12 36.43
C PRO A 509 -37.52 -63.27 34.89
N GLN A 510 -36.88 -64.35 34.44
CA GLN A 510 -36.59 -64.62 33.03
C GLN A 510 -37.85 -64.92 32.19
N GLN A 511 -37.89 -64.43 30.95
CA GLN A 511 -38.66 -65.02 29.84
C GLN A 511 -37.77 -65.20 28.59
N PRO A 512 -38.05 -66.18 27.71
CA PRO A 512 -37.09 -66.67 26.74
C PRO A 512 -36.91 -65.76 25.51
N LYS A 513 -35.67 -65.67 25.02
CA LYS A 513 -35.31 -64.93 23.80
C LYS A 513 -35.96 -65.57 22.56
N ARG A 514 -36.74 -64.80 21.79
CA ARG A 514 -37.05 -65.14 20.39
C ARG A 514 -35.78 -65.03 19.54
N LYS A 515 -35.65 -65.88 18.52
CA LYS A 515 -34.50 -65.89 17.60
C LYS A 515 -34.78 -65.01 16.36
N VAL A 516 -33.70 -64.56 15.72
CA VAL A 516 -33.65 -63.42 14.76
C VAL A 516 -34.33 -63.67 13.39
N TRP A 517 -35.08 -64.77 13.21
CA TRP A 517 -35.54 -65.24 11.89
C TRP A 517 -37.07 -65.38 11.74
N GLU A 518 -37.86 -64.52 12.38
CA GLU A 518 -39.31 -64.39 12.13
C GLU A 518 -39.65 -62.99 11.59
N LYS A 519 -40.22 -62.91 10.37
CA LYS A 519 -40.67 -61.64 9.77
C LYS A 519 -42.06 -61.23 10.32
N PRO A 520 -42.32 -59.93 10.57
CA PRO A 520 -43.60 -59.47 11.12
C PRO A 520 -44.72 -59.40 10.06
N PRO A 521 -45.96 -59.83 10.38
CA PRO A 521 -47.13 -59.61 9.53
C PRO A 521 -47.72 -58.20 9.72
N GLN A 522 -48.19 -57.59 8.63
CA GLN A 522 -48.89 -56.29 8.66
C GLN A 522 -50.36 -56.44 9.10
N LYS A 523 -50.91 -55.44 9.83
CA LYS A 523 -52.17 -54.74 9.42
C LYS A 523 -52.61 -53.55 10.30
N LYS A 524 -52.67 -52.39 9.62
CA LYS A 524 -53.56 -51.21 9.74
C LYS A 524 -54.63 -51.14 10.88
N ALA A 525 -54.38 -50.25 11.85
CA ALA A 525 -55.12 -49.01 12.19
C ALA A 525 -56.66 -48.97 12.41
N LYS A 526 -57.12 -48.26 13.47
CA LYS A 526 -57.91 -46.98 13.41
C LYS A 526 -58.49 -46.48 14.76
N SER A 527 -58.81 -45.18 14.79
CA SER A 527 -59.59 -44.40 15.79
C SER A 527 -58.94 -44.15 17.18
N ALA A 528 -58.93 -42.97 17.84
CA ALA A 528 -59.39 -41.57 17.63
C ALA A 528 -60.52 -41.04 18.55
N LYS A 529 -60.13 -40.29 19.59
CA LYS A 529 -60.77 -39.11 20.24
C LYS A 529 -59.76 -38.56 21.29
N ALA A 530 -59.46 -37.26 21.51
CA ALA A 530 -60.22 -35.99 21.47
C ALA A 530 -61.09 -35.77 22.73
N LYS A 531 -61.08 -34.63 23.47
CA LYS A 531 -60.35 -33.32 23.38
C LYS A 531 -60.73 -32.44 24.62
N LYS A 532 -60.13 -31.23 24.77
CA LYS A 532 -60.56 -30.04 25.57
C LYS A 532 -60.08 -29.97 27.05
N THR A 533 -59.85 -28.83 27.73
CA THR A 533 -59.80 -27.34 27.43
C THR A 533 -59.11 -26.60 28.62
N ALA A 534 -58.68 -25.32 28.63
CA ALA A 534 -58.56 -24.16 27.70
C ALA A 534 -57.44 -23.21 28.27
N LYS A 535 -56.77 -22.24 27.61
CA LYS A 535 -56.95 -21.39 26.38
C LYS A 535 -57.72 -20.05 26.56
N LYS A 536 -57.02 -18.95 26.90
CA LYS A 536 -57.46 -17.53 26.69
C LYS A 536 -56.26 -16.53 26.63
N LYS A 537 -56.32 -15.33 25.99
CA LYS A 537 -56.55 -14.94 24.56
C LYS A 537 -56.33 -13.42 24.34
N LYS A 538 -55.63 -13.01 23.26
CA LYS A 538 -55.79 -11.77 22.38
C LYS A 538 -54.61 -11.76 21.37
N GLY A 539 -54.67 -11.36 20.08
CA GLY A 539 -55.73 -10.82 19.17
C GLY A 539 -55.24 -9.49 18.53
N LYS A 540 -55.04 -9.33 17.21
CA LYS A 540 -55.91 -9.43 16.00
C LYS A 540 -55.04 -9.73 14.73
N GLU A 541 -55.45 -10.52 13.71
CA GLU A 541 -56.40 -10.29 12.57
C GLU A 541 -55.92 -9.30 11.48
N ASP A 542 -56.11 -9.49 10.16
CA ASP A 542 -56.45 -10.62 9.21
C ASP A 542 -56.51 -10.03 7.76
N LYS A 543 -56.64 -10.69 6.58
CA LYS A 543 -56.33 -12.02 5.97
C LYS A 543 -56.62 -11.94 4.45
N LYS A 544 -55.80 -12.50 3.54
CA LYS A 544 -56.14 -12.91 2.15
C LYS A 544 -54.99 -13.72 1.49
N GLU A 545 -55.18 -15.02 1.21
CA GLU A 545 -55.57 -15.66 -0.09
C GLU A 545 -54.37 -15.82 -1.06
N GLU A 546 -53.87 -17.02 -1.39
CA GLU A 546 -54.47 -18.21 -2.09
C GLU A 546 -54.54 -18.03 -3.63
N THR A 547 -54.26 -19.05 -4.48
CA THR A 547 -53.86 -20.48 -4.24
C THR A 547 -52.50 -20.80 -4.94
N GLU A 548 -52.10 -21.93 -5.56
CA GLU A 548 -52.71 -23.23 -5.93
C GLU A 548 -51.64 -24.38 -5.98
N GLU A 549 -51.83 -25.41 -6.82
CA GLU A 549 -51.03 -26.66 -6.92
C GLU A 549 -50.20 -26.74 -8.24
N SER A 550 -49.21 -27.62 -8.46
CA SER A 550 -49.34 -29.09 -8.44
C SER A 550 -48.01 -29.88 -8.61
N LYS A 551 -48.09 -31.21 -8.40
CA LYS A 551 -46.97 -32.18 -8.35
C LYS A 551 -46.74 -32.90 -9.69
N LYS A 552 -45.56 -33.52 -9.84
CA LYS A 552 -45.35 -35.00 -9.93
C LYS A 552 -43.85 -35.34 -9.74
N GLU A 553 -43.46 -36.38 -8.97
CA GLU A 553 -43.27 -37.79 -9.38
C GLU A 553 -42.40 -37.88 -10.64
N GLY A 554 -41.19 -38.46 -10.70
CA GLY A 554 -40.56 -39.62 -10.01
C GLY A 554 -39.80 -40.41 -11.12
N THR A 555 -38.86 -41.32 -10.91
CA THR A 555 -38.25 -41.98 -9.73
C THR A 555 -36.97 -42.72 -10.21
N GLU A 556 -36.02 -43.08 -9.32
CA GLU A 556 -35.10 -44.25 -9.44
C GLU A 556 -34.10 -44.35 -10.64
N GLU A 557 -32.91 -44.99 -10.56
CA GLU A 557 -32.04 -45.36 -9.42
C GLU A 557 -30.57 -45.67 -9.88
N SER A 558 -29.63 -45.68 -8.92
CA SER A 558 -28.47 -46.59 -8.79
C SER A 558 -27.35 -46.72 -9.87
N HIS A 559 -26.17 -46.17 -9.52
CA HIS A 559 -24.89 -46.89 -9.26
C HIS A 559 -23.90 -47.44 -10.33
N LYS A 560 -22.61 -47.32 -9.92
CA LYS A 560 -21.39 -48.11 -10.22
C LYS A 560 -20.68 -47.83 -11.57
N GLU A 561 -19.45 -47.30 -11.55
CA GLU A 561 -18.13 -47.87 -11.17
C GLU A 561 -17.46 -48.67 -12.31
N GLN A 562 -16.40 -48.12 -12.91
CA GLN A 562 -15.09 -48.78 -13.02
C GLN A 562 -14.00 -47.78 -13.47
N ASN A 563 -12.73 -48.12 -13.20
CA ASN A 563 -11.55 -47.43 -13.74
C ASN A 563 -11.29 -47.92 -15.18
N ASP A 564 -10.49 -47.18 -15.95
CA ASP A 564 -9.12 -47.63 -16.29
C ASP A 564 -8.27 -46.52 -16.92
N ASN A 565 -7.01 -46.83 -17.23
CA ASN A 565 -5.92 -45.90 -17.59
C ASN A 565 -5.75 -45.66 -19.11
N ALA A 566 -4.87 -44.69 -19.41
CA ALA A 566 -3.98 -44.57 -20.59
C ALA A 566 -4.44 -43.71 -21.80
N SER A 567 -3.89 -42.49 -21.81
CA SER A 567 -3.01 -41.87 -22.84
C SER A 567 -3.44 -41.64 -24.31
N ASP A 568 -2.84 -40.56 -24.84
CA ASP A 568 -2.51 -40.24 -26.25
C ASP A 568 -3.64 -39.89 -27.24
N GLY A 569 -3.30 -39.05 -28.25
CA GLY A 569 -3.99 -39.02 -29.55
C GLY A 569 -4.77 -37.76 -29.95
N GLU A 570 -4.03 -36.71 -30.31
CA GLU A 570 -4.27 -35.68 -31.35
C GLU A 570 -5.64 -35.48 -32.07
N GLU A 571 -5.94 -34.19 -32.29
CA GLU A 571 -6.64 -33.56 -33.44
C GLU A 571 -7.95 -34.12 -34.03
N SER A 572 -8.98 -33.26 -34.09
CA SER A 572 -9.52 -32.76 -35.37
C SER A 572 -10.35 -31.48 -35.20
N SER A 573 -10.46 -30.68 -36.26
CA SER A 573 -11.11 -29.36 -36.30
C SER A 573 -12.57 -29.39 -36.77
N ILE A 574 -13.24 -28.23 -36.64
CA ILE A 574 -14.41 -27.65 -37.35
C ILE A 574 -14.97 -26.58 -36.37
N GLU A 575 -14.82 -25.27 -36.58
CA GLU A 575 -15.34 -24.40 -37.67
C GLU A 575 -16.90 -24.31 -37.63
N ASP A 576 -17.57 -23.17 -37.78
CA ASP A 576 -17.08 -21.84 -38.18
C ASP A 576 -18.06 -20.69 -37.81
N ASN A 577 -17.60 -19.44 -37.95
CA ASN A 577 -18.36 -18.23 -38.34
C ASN A 577 -19.48 -17.63 -37.41
N SER A 578 -19.73 -16.30 -37.42
CA SER A 578 -18.98 -15.14 -37.98
C SER A 578 -19.56 -13.79 -37.48
N ASP A 579 -19.07 -12.69 -38.07
CA ASP A 579 -19.67 -11.33 -38.20
C ASP A 579 -19.40 -10.29 -37.08
N ASP A 580 -19.03 -9.04 -37.41
CA ASP A 580 -17.81 -8.47 -38.05
C ASP A 580 -17.90 -6.90 -37.99
N GLU A 581 -16.96 -6.17 -38.60
CA GLU A 581 -16.89 -4.71 -38.82
C GLU A 581 -16.67 -3.86 -37.54
N SER A 582 -15.49 -3.31 -37.25
CA SER A 582 -14.55 -2.46 -38.04
C SER A 582 -15.03 -1.02 -38.32
N VAL A 583 -14.10 -0.07 -38.17
CA VAL A 583 -13.69 1.00 -39.12
C VAL A 583 -12.47 1.69 -38.49
N GLY A 584 -11.43 1.98 -39.27
CA GLY A 584 -10.27 2.77 -38.84
C GLY A 584 -9.81 3.78 -39.89
N SER A 585 -9.03 4.78 -39.49
CA SER A 585 -8.31 5.74 -40.37
C SER A 585 -7.44 6.68 -39.52
N ALA A 586 -6.43 7.38 -40.03
CA ALA A 586 -5.49 7.14 -41.15
C ALA A 586 -4.46 8.29 -41.16
N SER A 587 -3.22 8.06 -41.57
CA SER A 587 -2.30 9.15 -41.95
C SER A 587 -1.24 8.66 -42.94
N GLU A 588 -1.31 9.18 -44.16
CA GLU A 588 -0.36 8.99 -45.27
C GLU A 588 0.88 9.91 -45.12
N LYS A 589 1.95 9.87 -45.94
CA LYS A 589 2.74 8.85 -46.67
C LYS A 589 3.83 9.65 -47.48
N ASN A 590 4.44 9.06 -48.51
CA ASN A 590 5.31 9.67 -49.55
C ASN A 590 6.77 10.00 -49.13
N ASP A 591 7.82 9.77 -49.93
CA ASP A 591 8.02 9.12 -51.27
C ASP A 591 9.50 8.60 -51.34
N VAL A 592 9.84 7.40 -51.88
CA VAL A 592 10.07 6.98 -53.31
C VAL A 592 11.30 7.69 -53.93
N ASP A 593 12.25 7.08 -54.69
CA ASP A 593 12.29 5.85 -55.52
C ASP A 593 12.97 4.58 -54.89
N ASP A 594 13.93 3.91 -55.59
CA ASP A 594 14.27 2.47 -55.55
C ASP A 594 15.71 2.16 -56.10
N THR A 595 16.31 0.98 -55.82
CA THR A 595 17.04 0.10 -56.80
C THR A 595 17.60 -1.23 -56.23
N GLY A 596 17.16 -2.38 -56.79
CA GLY A 596 18.09 -3.37 -57.39
C GLY A 596 18.73 -4.55 -56.59
N ALA A 597 17.97 -5.62 -56.36
CA ALA A 597 18.32 -7.05 -56.60
C ALA A 597 19.38 -7.85 -55.76
N GLU A 598 18.85 -8.86 -55.04
CA GLU A 598 19.27 -10.29 -54.96
C GLU A 598 20.48 -10.80 -54.13
N SER A 599 20.11 -11.63 -53.13
CA SER A 599 20.77 -12.85 -52.60
C SER A 599 21.89 -12.74 -51.55
N GLY A 600 21.76 -13.59 -50.51
CA GLY A 600 22.68 -13.76 -49.38
C GLY A 600 21.90 -14.11 -48.10
N ASP A 601 22.13 -15.29 -47.51
CA ASP A 601 21.50 -15.70 -46.25
C ASP A 601 22.26 -15.13 -45.05
N GLU A 602 21.57 -14.45 -44.14
CA GLU A 602 22.14 -13.97 -42.86
C GLU A 602 21.09 -14.17 -41.74
N TYR A 603 21.52 -14.46 -40.51
CA TYR A 603 20.66 -15.03 -39.46
C TYR A 603 20.17 -13.97 -38.45
N ASP A 604 18.86 -13.97 -38.14
CA ASP A 604 18.21 -13.02 -37.24
C ASP A 604 18.56 -13.22 -35.73
N GLU A 605 19.76 -12.84 -35.29
CA GLU A 605 20.11 -12.87 -33.86
C GLU A 605 19.32 -11.84 -33.00
N ASP A 606 18.82 -10.76 -33.61
CA ASP A 606 18.10 -9.69 -32.91
C ASP A 606 16.70 -10.10 -32.41
N GLU A 607 16.02 -11.06 -33.04
CA GLU A 607 14.64 -11.42 -32.68
C GLU A 607 14.54 -12.28 -31.41
N GLU A 608 15.62 -12.99 -31.04
CA GLU A 608 15.65 -13.82 -29.82
C GLU A 608 15.82 -12.99 -28.54
N TRP A 609 16.61 -11.90 -28.62
CA TRP A 609 16.76 -10.93 -27.52
C TRP A 609 15.43 -10.25 -27.16
N ALA A 610 14.56 -10.01 -28.14
CA ALA A 610 13.22 -9.47 -27.92
C ALA A 610 12.32 -10.44 -27.12
N LYS A 611 12.33 -11.74 -27.47
CA LYS A 611 11.49 -12.77 -26.84
C LYS A 611 11.89 -13.06 -25.39
N HIS A 612 13.18 -13.03 -25.06
CA HIS A 612 13.65 -13.28 -23.70
C HIS A 612 13.60 -12.06 -22.75
N GLY A 613 13.44 -10.84 -23.27
CA GLY A 613 13.46 -9.61 -22.45
C GLY A 613 12.17 -9.30 -21.66
N GLU A 614 11.00 -9.66 -22.19
CA GLU A 614 9.71 -9.08 -21.76
C GLU A 614 9.06 -9.76 -20.54
N VAL A 615 9.16 -11.10 -20.43
CA VAL A 615 8.31 -11.91 -19.51
C VAL A 615 8.64 -11.72 -18.02
N GLY A 616 9.83 -11.22 -17.68
CA GLY A 616 10.34 -11.24 -16.30
C GLY A 616 10.33 -9.92 -15.53
N ARG A 617 10.02 -8.76 -16.15
CA ARG A 617 10.56 -7.47 -15.66
C ARG A 617 9.58 -6.31 -15.43
N LYS A 618 8.30 -6.40 -15.82
CA LYS A 618 7.37 -5.25 -15.83
C LYS A 618 6.41 -5.13 -14.63
N GLU A 619 6.09 -6.21 -13.90
CA GLU A 619 5.03 -6.15 -12.85
C GLU A 619 5.45 -5.54 -11.50
N ASN A 620 6.72 -5.67 -11.08
CA ASN A 620 7.12 -5.35 -9.69
C ASN A 620 7.63 -3.90 -9.47
N VAL A 621 7.54 -3.00 -10.45
CA VAL A 621 8.22 -1.68 -10.41
C VAL A 621 7.31 -0.53 -9.95
N LEU A 622 5.98 -0.63 -10.11
CA LEU A 622 5.04 0.46 -9.78
C LEU A 622 3.97 0.10 -8.75
N GLU A 623 3.77 -1.18 -8.42
CA GLU A 623 2.88 -1.56 -7.32
C GLU A 623 3.51 -1.30 -5.95
N THR A 624 2.99 -0.31 -5.23
CA THR A 624 3.29 -0.13 -3.79
C THR A 624 2.58 -1.22 -2.99
N LYS A 625 3.20 -2.41 -2.90
CA LYS A 625 2.62 -3.59 -2.24
C LYS A 625 2.09 -3.25 -0.85
N SER A 626 0.84 -3.66 -0.57
CA SER A 626 0.09 -3.23 0.60
C SER A 626 0.70 -3.76 1.90
N ARG A 627 1.22 -2.86 2.75
CA ARG A 627 1.83 -3.17 4.06
C ARG A 627 0.81 -3.56 5.15
N LEU A 628 -0.30 -4.19 4.74
CA LEU A 628 -1.45 -4.58 5.55
C LEU A 628 -1.59 -6.11 5.51
N THR A 629 -1.30 -6.74 6.64
CA THR A 629 -1.39 -8.20 6.84
C THR A 629 -2.41 -8.50 7.94
N HIS A 630 -2.33 -9.66 8.58
CA HIS A 630 -3.15 -9.99 9.73
C HIS A 630 -2.86 -9.07 10.94
N VAL A 631 -3.91 -8.72 11.70
CA VAL A 631 -3.80 -7.86 12.89
C VAL A 631 -3.31 -8.67 14.09
N VAL A 632 -2.26 -8.17 14.75
CA VAL A 632 -1.61 -8.81 15.89
C VAL A 632 -2.43 -8.60 17.17
N HIS A 633 -2.63 -9.67 17.96
CA HIS A 633 -3.06 -9.54 19.35
C HIS A 633 -1.93 -8.92 20.19
N ALA A 634 -1.99 -7.59 20.36
CA ALA A 634 -1.05 -6.80 21.16
C ALA A 634 -1.84 -5.78 22.01
N PRO A 635 -2.35 -6.19 23.20
CA PRO A 635 -3.20 -5.34 24.05
C PRO A 635 -2.46 -4.17 24.69
N TYR A 636 -1.19 -4.35 25.05
CA TYR A 636 -0.35 -3.32 25.67
C TYR A 636 0.32 -2.38 24.65
N PHE A 637 0.24 -2.67 23.35
CA PHE A 637 0.80 -1.82 22.29
C PHE A 637 -0.25 -0.80 21.83
N PRO A 638 0.05 0.52 21.79
CA PRO A 638 -0.95 1.59 21.66
C PRO A 638 -1.63 1.67 20.29
N ASN A 639 -0.90 1.38 19.22
CA ASN A 639 -1.39 1.44 17.84
C ASN A 639 -1.83 0.05 17.38
N ASP A 640 -2.53 -0.06 16.26
CA ASP A 640 -2.74 -1.37 15.65
C ASP A 640 -1.43 -1.84 14.98
N LYS A 641 -1.06 -3.09 15.23
CA LYS A 641 0.14 -3.72 14.70
C LYS A 641 -0.26 -4.84 13.76
N TYR A 642 0.44 -4.92 12.63
CA TYR A 642 0.28 -5.93 11.60
C TYR A 642 1.48 -6.88 11.62
N GLU A 643 1.25 -8.15 11.31
CA GLU A 643 2.28 -9.18 11.27
C GLU A 643 3.35 -8.90 10.21
N TRP A 644 4.58 -8.68 10.66
CA TRP A 644 5.76 -8.59 9.81
C TRP A 644 6.75 -9.71 10.16
N TRP A 645 7.57 -10.11 9.18
CA TRP A 645 8.53 -11.20 9.30
C TRP A 645 9.90 -10.77 8.82
N TRP A 646 10.95 -11.17 9.55
CA TRP A 646 12.34 -10.98 9.15
C TRP A 646 12.93 -12.30 8.66
N LEU A 647 13.47 -12.28 7.43
CA LEU A 647 14.14 -13.40 6.80
C LEU A 647 15.62 -13.08 6.65
N TYR A 648 16.48 -13.97 7.10
CA TYR A 648 17.93 -13.84 6.94
C TYR A 648 18.65 -15.17 6.99
N LEU A 649 19.84 -15.24 6.37
CA LEU A 649 20.54 -16.50 6.14
C LEU A 649 21.93 -16.49 6.79
N ILE A 650 22.23 -17.54 7.54
CA ILE A 650 23.45 -17.71 8.36
C ILE A 650 24.21 -18.97 7.90
N ASP A 651 25.53 -18.87 7.81
CA ASP A 651 26.40 -20.05 7.76
C ASP A 651 26.65 -20.58 9.19
N LYS A 652 26.17 -21.81 9.46
CA LYS A 652 26.35 -22.52 10.74
C LYS A 652 27.83 -22.79 11.09
N LYS A 653 28.70 -23.00 10.10
CA LYS A 653 30.12 -23.31 10.30
C LYS A 653 30.89 -22.06 10.72
N MET A 654 30.74 -20.98 9.95
CA MET A 654 31.47 -19.72 10.18
C MET A 654 30.79 -18.80 11.22
N ARG A 655 29.54 -19.08 11.61
CA ARG A 655 28.68 -18.21 12.44
C ARG A 655 28.58 -16.79 11.87
N LYS A 656 28.47 -16.70 10.55
CA LYS A 656 28.38 -15.45 9.79
C LYS A 656 27.03 -15.31 9.13
N LEU A 657 26.49 -14.09 9.15
CA LEU A 657 25.41 -13.66 8.26
C LEU A 657 25.94 -13.64 6.82
N VAL A 658 25.14 -14.14 5.87
CA VAL A 658 25.52 -14.31 4.44
C VAL A 658 24.73 -13.36 3.54
N SER A 659 23.47 -13.08 3.89
CA SER A 659 22.59 -12.15 3.16
C SER A 659 21.98 -11.13 4.15
N PRO A 660 21.72 -9.87 3.75
CA PRO A 660 21.05 -8.88 4.59
C PRO A 660 19.70 -9.36 5.12
N VAL A 661 19.26 -8.77 6.25
CA VAL A 661 17.94 -9.07 6.82
C VAL A 661 16.86 -8.41 5.97
N ILE A 662 15.99 -9.22 5.37
CA ILE A 662 14.88 -8.79 4.53
C ILE A 662 13.60 -8.78 5.37
N SER A 663 12.78 -7.75 5.24
CA SER A 663 11.50 -7.64 5.94
C SER A 663 10.32 -7.89 5.00
N CYS A 664 9.58 -8.97 5.25
CA CYS A 664 8.30 -9.28 4.61
C CYS A 664 7.19 -8.58 5.40
N LYS A 665 6.38 -7.76 4.70
CA LYS A 665 5.33 -6.89 5.30
C LYS A 665 3.98 -7.03 4.61
N THR A 666 3.80 -8.13 3.87
CA THR A 666 2.77 -8.33 2.83
C THR A 666 2.11 -9.71 2.90
N LEU A 667 2.60 -10.62 3.76
CA LEU A 667 2.08 -11.98 3.92
C LEU A 667 0.64 -11.97 4.46
N ILE A 668 -0.32 -12.32 3.58
CA ILE A 668 -1.68 -12.66 3.96
C ILE A 668 -1.75 -14.18 4.15
N ASP A 669 -1.81 -14.95 3.06
CA ASP A 669 -1.91 -16.42 3.09
C ASP A 669 -0.66 -17.11 2.53
N GLU A 670 -0.15 -16.66 1.38
CA GLU A 670 1.09 -17.15 0.77
C GLU A 670 1.90 -15.98 0.17
N GLU A 671 3.23 -15.98 0.37
CA GLU A 671 4.15 -15.01 -0.24
C GLU A 671 5.49 -15.67 -0.60
N THR A 672 6.03 -15.33 -1.77
CA THR A 672 7.39 -15.71 -2.20
C THR A 672 8.37 -14.54 -2.02
N VAL A 673 9.39 -14.72 -1.19
CA VAL A 673 10.47 -13.75 -0.93
C VAL A 673 11.75 -14.20 -1.63
N GLU A 674 12.36 -13.34 -2.43
CA GLU A 674 13.68 -13.58 -3.06
C GLU A 674 14.82 -13.06 -2.16
N ILE A 675 15.73 -13.95 -1.74
CA ILE A 675 16.92 -13.62 -0.97
C ILE A 675 18.15 -13.80 -1.86
N LYS A 676 18.85 -12.73 -2.19
CA LYS A 676 19.99 -12.73 -3.11
C LYS A 676 21.31 -12.61 -2.36
N PHE A 677 22.32 -13.40 -2.76
CA PHE A 677 23.66 -13.37 -2.19
C PHE A 677 24.69 -14.01 -3.16
N PRO A 678 25.97 -13.58 -3.15
CA PRO A 678 27.00 -14.18 -3.99
C PRO A 678 27.38 -15.58 -3.50
N ALA A 679 27.63 -16.50 -4.43
CA ALA A 679 28.13 -17.83 -4.14
C ALA A 679 29.53 -17.79 -3.49
N PRO A 680 29.84 -18.72 -2.57
CA PRO A 680 31.19 -18.90 -2.04
C PRO A 680 32.25 -19.09 -3.14
N GLN A 681 33.45 -18.55 -2.90
CA GLN A 681 34.63 -18.63 -3.79
C GLN A 681 35.36 -19.98 -3.75
N GLN A 682 34.78 -21.00 -3.11
CA GLN A 682 35.32 -22.36 -3.04
C GLN A 682 34.19 -23.35 -3.32
N LYS A 683 34.48 -24.38 -4.11
CA LYS A 683 33.51 -25.44 -4.43
C LYS A 683 33.24 -26.36 -3.25
N GLY A 684 32.03 -26.92 -3.22
CA GLY A 684 31.60 -27.90 -2.23
C GLY A 684 30.27 -27.58 -1.54
N ASN A 685 29.99 -28.33 -0.48
CA ASN A 685 28.67 -28.36 0.16
C ASN A 685 28.61 -27.48 1.42
N TYR A 686 27.86 -26.38 1.32
CA TYR A 686 27.60 -25.42 2.38
C TYR A 686 26.28 -25.73 3.08
N SER A 687 26.32 -25.73 4.42
CA SER A 687 25.19 -25.99 5.31
C SER A 687 24.70 -24.66 5.87
N LEU A 688 23.72 -24.08 5.20
CA LEU A 688 23.17 -22.76 5.49
C LEU A 688 21.89 -22.91 6.31
N THR A 689 21.59 -21.95 7.17
CA THR A 689 20.32 -21.91 7.91
C THR A 689 19.60 -20.61 7.61
N LEU A 690 18.42 -20.74 7.03
CA LEU A 690 17.45 -19.67 6.90
C LEU A 690 16.73 -19.49 8.24
N PHE A 691 16.82 -18.30 8.82
CA PHE A 691 16.02 -17.90 9.96
C PHE A 691 14.85 -17.05 9.47
N VAL A 692 13.64 -17.41 9.92
CA VAL A 692 12.41 -16.64 9.72
C VAL A 692 11.85 -16.31 11.09
N LYS A 693 11.87 -15.03 11.45
CA LYS A 693 11.47 -14.52 12.77
C LYS A 693 10.23 -13.65 12.66
N SER A 694 9.27 -13.84 13.56
CA SER A 694 8.19 -12.87 13.73
C SER A 694 8.72 -11.60 14.38
N ASP A 695 8.26 -10.45 13.90
CA ASP A 695 8.46 -9.15 14.53
C ASP A 695 7.51 -8.93 15.74
N SER A 696 6.41 -9.68 15.83
CA SER A 696 5.25 -9.31 16.66
C SER A 696 4.81 -10.34 17.69
N TYR A 697 5.23 -11.59 17.53
CA TYR A 697 4.98 -12.67 18.48
C TYR A 697 6.30 -13.31 18.92
N VAL A 698 6.43 -13.54 20.23
CA VAL A 698 7.51 -14.37 20.80
C VAL A 698 7.15 -15.85 20.59
N ASP A 699 8.16 -16.72 20.50
CA ASP A 699 8.02 -18.16 20.17
C ASP A 699 7.67 -18.48 18.70
N CYS A 700 7.46 -17.46 17.86
CA CYS A 700 7.27 -17.60 16.41
C CYS A 700 8.61 -17.49 15.66
N ASP A 701 9.55 -18.36 16.03
CA ASP A 701 10.93 -18.42 15.54
C ASP A 701 11.18 -19.72 14.76
N TYR A 702 11.46 -19.61 13.46
CA TYR A 702 11.74 -20.76 12.59
C TYR A 702 13.19 -20.75 12.10
N ALA A 703 13.82 -21.94 12.08
CA ALA A 703 15.16 -22.16 11.55
C ALA A 703 15.15 -23.37 10.61
N VAL A 704 15.34 -23.11 9.32
CA VAL A 704 15.30 -24.12 8.24
C VAL A 704 16.70 -24.33 7.69
N ASP A 705 17.20 -25.56 7.72
CA ASP A 705 18.51 -25.91 7.17
C ASP A 705 18.41 -26.19 5.67
N VAL A 706 19.14 -25.41 4.87
CA VAL A 706 19.19 -25.48 3.41
C VAL A 706 20.61 -25.81 2.97
N LYS A 707 20.76 -26.79 2.09
CA LYS A 707 22.08 -27.24 1.59
C LYS A 707 22.35 -26.59 0.24
N LEU A 708 23.44 -25.81 0.15
CA LEU A 708 23.93 -25.23 -1.08
C LEU A 708 25.12 -26.06 -1.57
N SER A 709 25.03 -26.61 -2.77
CA SER A 709 26.14 -27.30 -3.44
C SER A 709 26.70 -26.38 -4.51
N VAL A 710 27.95 -25.96 -4.35
CA VAL A 710 28.65 -25.10 -5.32
C VAL A 710 29.54 -25.99 -6.21
N GLY A 711 29.22 -26.05 -7.49
CA GLY A 711 30.02 -26.70 -8.54
C GLY A 711 31.12 -25.78 -9.06
N ASP A 712 32.06 -26.34 -9.82
CA ASP A 712 33.00 -25.53 -10.61
C ASP A 712 32.24 -24.66 -11.62
N ALA A 713 32.74 -23.44 -11.89
CA ALA A 713 32.24 -22.65 -13.01
C ALA A 713 32.68 -23.28 -14.34
N PRO A 714 31.86 -23.24 -15.40
CA PRO A 714 32.29 -23.67 -16.73
C PRO A 714 33.47 -22.81 -17.19
N GLU A 715 34.44 -23.44 -17.87
CA GLU A 715 35.54 -22.70 -18.49
C GLU A 715 34.96 -21.83 -19.60
N ILE A 716 35.13 -20.51 -19.48
CA ILE A 716 34.77 -19.56 -20.54
C ILE A 716 35.72 -19.83 -21.70
N VAL A 717 35.21 -20.53 -22.73
CA VAL A 717 35.89 -20.62 -24.03
C VAL A 717 35.86 -19.23 -24.64
N LEU A 718 36.91 -18.45 -24.36
CA LEU A 718 37.19 -17.23 -25.09
C LEU A 718 37.22 -17.59 -26.58
N PRO A 719 36.40 -16.96 -27.45
CA PRO A 719 36.51 -17.19 -28.87
C PRO A 719 37.92 -16.81 -29.29
N LYS A 720 38.67 -17.79 -29.80
CA LYS A 720 39.86 -17.49 -30.57
C LYS A 720 39.38 -16.82 -31.84
N TYR A 721 39.70 -15.54 -31.99
CA TYR A 721 39.84 -14.99 -33.31
C TYR A 721 40.99 -15.75 -33.95
N GLU A 722 40.68 -16.56 -34.96
CA GLU A 722 41.70 -17.12 -35.83
C GLU A 722 42.12 -15.97 -36.75
N ASP A 723 43.33 -15.45 -36.55
CA ASP A 723 43.96 -14.54 -37.49
C ASP A 723 44.10 -15.32 -38.82
N THR A 724 43.22 -15.08 -39.78
CA THR A 724 43.24 -15.76 -41.07
C THR A 724 44.44 -15.29 -41.88
N ASP A 725 45.39 -16.21 -42.11
CA ASP A 725 46.56 -15.97 -42.94
C ASP A 725 46.17 -15.54 -44.37
N GLU A 726 46.76 -14.45 -44.88
CA GLU A 726 46.93 -14.23 -46.31
C GLU A 726 48.42 -14.42 -46.64
N GLU A 727 48.72 -15.36 -47.55
CA GLU A 727 50.07 -15.72 -47.99
C GLU A 727 50.59 -14.73 -49.05
N GLU A 728 51.89 -14.43 -49.05
CA GLU A 728 52.82 -14.74 -50.16
C GLU A 728 54.28 -14.33 -49.83
N ASP A 729 55.25 -15.01 -50.44
CA ASP A 729 56.71 -14.84 -50.22
C ASP A 729 57.28 -13.57 -50.88
N ASP A 730 58.32 -12.95 -50.29
CA ASP A 730 59.61 -12.82 -51.00
C ASP A 730 60.84 -12.46 -50.11
N HIS A 731 62.01 -12.85 -50.62
CA HIS A 731 63.37 -12.91 -50.06
C HIS A 731 63.94 -11.84 -49.08
N GLU A 732 64.72 -12.37 -48.11
CA GLU A 732 65.98 -11.85 -47.51
C GLU A 732 66.14 -10.35 -47.14
N HIS A 733 66.15 -10.05 -45.83
CA HIS A 733 67.40 -9.65 -45.16
C HIS A 733 67.37 -9.74 -43.61
N SER A 734 68.54 -9.93 -42.99
CA SER A 734 68.82 -9.63 -41.56
C SER A 734 68.86 -8.10 -41.32
N VAL A 735 68.76 -7.53 -40.11
CA VAL A 735 69.51 -7.73 -38.84
C VAL A 735 68.69 -7.18 -37.65
N ASP A 736 69.07 -7.47 -36.40
CA ASP A 736 68.70 -6.66 -35.22
C ASP A 736 68.90 -5.15 -35.45
N LEU A 737 68.03 -4.29 -34.89
CA LEU A 737 68.47 -3.37 -33.84
C LEU A 737 67.34 -2.74 -33.01
N SER A 738 67.64 -2.53 -31.73
CA SER A 738 67.04 -1.47 -30.90
C SER A 738 67.59 -0.09 -31.30
N GLU A 739 67.11 0.96 -30.62
CA GLU A 739 67.77 2.28 -30.54
C GLU A 739 67.80 3.12 -31.83
N TYR A 740 66.88 4.09 -31.93
CA TYR A 740 67.23 5.44 -32.40
C TYR A 740 66.33 6.50 -31.72
N THR A 741 66.98 7.44 -31.04
CA THR A 741 66.39 8.71 -30.59
C THR A 741 66.96 9.86 -31.41
N GLU A 742 66.41 11.06 -31.22
CA GLU A 742 66.74 12.30 -31.97
C GLU A 742 66.21 12.30 -33.43
N GLY A 743 65.74 13.41 -33.99
CA GLY A 743 65.49 14.73 -33.40
C GLY A 743 65.55 15.85 -34.45
N SER A 744 64.55 16.73 -34.50
CA SER A 744 64.59 17.94 -35.34
C SER A 744 63.69 19.05 -34.82
N GLU A 745 64.30 20.11 -34.29
CA GLU A 745 63.66 21.40 -34.06
C GLU A 745 63.73 22.25 -35.35
N SER A 746 62.75 23.11 -35.57
CA SER A 746 62.90 24.34 -36.36
C SER A 746 61.75 25.30 -36.06
N ASP A 747 62.04 26.44 -35.43
CA ASP A 747 61.09 27.53 -35.25
C ASP A 747 60.69 28.17 -36.60
N ASP A 748 59.49 28.75 -36.68
CA ASP A 748 59.42 30.22 -36.79
C ASP A 748 58.04 30.80 -36.36
N SER A 749 58.17 32.05 -35.95
CA SER A 749 57.26 33.13 -35.55
C SER A 749 56.03 33.44 -36.47
N ASP A 750 55.09 34.37 -36.18
CA ASP A 750 54.98 35.38 -35.11
C ASP A 750 53.52 35.92 -34.95
N GLN A 751 53.22 36.57 -33.81
CA GLN A 751 52.12 37.55 -33.57
C GLN A 751 50.64 37.10 -33.79
N GLU A 752 49.62 37.69 -33.14
CA GLU A 752 49.52 38.90 -32.28
C GLU A 752 48.69 38.61 -31.01
#